data_AF-A0AA88XJN2-F1
#
_entry.id   AF-A0AA88XJN2-F1
#
_cell.length_a   1.000
_cell.length_b   1.000
_cell.length_c   1.000
_cell.angle_alpha   90.00
_cell.angle_beta   90.00
_cell.angle_gamma   90.00
#
_symmetry.space_group_name_H-M   'P 1'
#
loop_
_entity.id
_entity.type
_entity.pdbx_description
1 polymer ?
#
loop_
_entity_poly.entity_id
_entity_poly.type
_entity_poly.pdbx_seq_one_letter_code
_entity_poly.pdbx_strand_id
1 'polypeptide(L)'
;MNPWYNFWLPDNSDEEDSVMKFTYSVGIKYSNETGKFTQDEFESTNFFGPNSPGQNENDERFLPVRFTPAYYDCKFANKWVVSAVSPIVDFMVRYSNFTHLRRPKFVGAVVMDIDFLEIDFNACPVSIGNPGPSYLSGVSKCKTATTQCKHKMGYGFSRGGYVCICNSGFSYPTFTSPPFQGGDLEKATEREFDDGFQCSRTDFLRVLPIVEQTAGVQIVGDINSNTQRFETGSYSGRQLKSLNKVKRETSKNENEATKERKKRRNTVKRDFIEQDYSMRQKEQMRKPSKKQRTRKRRHAEFSQISVDRMHKIMDNIGRVTKDNCHNLSPTSHILPGEVAYGVETQFDTQARFALRLSHILSNWLQNVQPRENFGSIKGGGRIHYDVLFAEVLSNVMSDHKVISSGIFFEPHVFENWDGTAREYFGPFAYKDNAENMLAIDMAGLQTRYTDLDWYVRLRERWQTNTAGLQKYRMKALIRSDINGTSSVKFEYYPMGYRAPHVGQGIWTRPYFRCDGRVNRWVITYAVPFIGLDVLRTSLKFKGVATIDIPLQELDINQCAQPFSVQNAFKNTARCDYKTQQCAPIPGYNLDIGSYRCNCRQGYEYPFKDGRNFFHGSLIELEYQKKMQGKFSFVEQLKSFPVALDVSKCINYFFPALSPD
;
A
#
# COMPACT_ATOMS: atom_id res chain seq x y z
N MET A 1 12.33 -26.74 19.30
CA MET A 1 12.88 -26.43 17.97
C MET A 1 11.80 -25.66 17.21
N ASN A 2 12.14 -24.58 16.52
CA ASN A 2 11.12 -23.77 15.86
C ASN A 2 10.41 -24.56 14.75
N PRO A 3 9.09 -24.37 14.55
CA PRO A 3 8.30 -25.19 13.63
C PRO A 3 8.76 -25.08 12.18
N TRP A 4 9.35 -23.94 11.81
CA TRP A 4 9.84 -23.67 10.46
C TRP A 4 11.17 -24.36 10.10
N TYR A 5 11.93 -24.90 11.06
CA TYR A 5 13.27 -25.42 10.79
C TYR A 5 13.23 -26.56 9.76
N ASN A 6 12.28 -27.48 9.92
CA ASN A 6 12.15 -28.67 9.08
C ASN A 6 11.51 -28.38 7.71
N PHE A 7 11.23 -27.12 7.36
CA PHE A 7 10.65 -26.80 6.04
C PHE A 7 11.61 -27.10 4.89
N TRP A 8 12.91 -26.82 5.09
CA TRP A 8 13.95 -27.01 4.08
C TRP A 8 15.30 -27.48 4.67
N LEU A 9 15.44 -27.54 6.00
CA LEU A 9 16.73 -27.83 6.65
C LEU A 9 16.64 -29.10 7.53
N PRO A 10 17.68 -29.95 7.54
CA PRO A 10 18.88 -29.89 6.70
C PRO A 10 18.62 -30.39 5.26
N ASP A 11 19.22 -29.73 4.27
CA ASP A 11 19.16 -30.13 2.86
C ASP A 11 20.26 -31.15 2.51
N ASN A 12 19.91 -32.42 2.69
CA ASN A 12 20.83 -33.55 2.48
C ASN A 12 20.60 -34.29 1.15
N SER A 13 19.38 -34.33 0.60
CA SER A 13 19.01 -35.12 -0.59
C SER A 13 19.00 -34.28 -1.87
N ASP A 14 19.59 -34.78 -2.96
CA ASP A 14 19.73 -34.13 -4.28
C ASP A 14 18.56 -34.34 -5.24
N GLU A 15 17.59 -35.17 -4.89
CA GLU A 15 16.50 -35.60 -5.75
C GLU A 15 15.60 -34.44 -6.25
N GLU A 16 15.41 -33.39 -5.44
CA GLU A 16 14.44 -32.32 -5.73
C GLU A 16 15.10 -30.98 -6.11
N ASP A 17 16.43 -30.96 -6.31
CA ASP A 17 17.20 -29.74 -6.57
C ASP A 17 16.75 -28.97 -7.80
N SER A 18 16.48 -29.66 -8.90
CA SER A 18 16.08 -29.04 -10.17
C SER A 18 14.69 -28.40 -10.13
N VAL A 19 13.87 -28.75 -9.14
CA VAL A 19 12.47 -28.28 -9.01
C VAL A 19 12.33 -27.22 -7.91
N MET A 20 13.11 -27.33 -6.84
CA MET A 20 13.02 -26.41 -5.68
C MET A 20 13.98 -25.22 -5.73
N LYS A 21 14.99 -25.24 -6.62
CA LYS A 21 16.04 -24.21 -6.68
C LYS A 21 16.06 -23.58 -8.06
N PHE A 22 15.55 -22.36 -8.15
CA PHE A 22 15.45 -21.62 -9.40
C PHE A 22 16.76 -20.89 -9.70
N THR A 23 17.17 -20.87 -10.98
CA THR A 23 18.34 -20.11 -11.42
C THR A 23 17.89 -18.73 -11.88
N TYR A 24 18.35 -17.69 -11.19
CA TYR A 24 18.19 -16.30 -11.60
C TYR A 24 19.42 -15.84 -12.38
N SER A 25 19.18 -15.05 -13.42
CA SER A 25 20.21 -14.37 -14.21
C SER A 25 20.02 -12.87 -14.08
N VAL A 26 21.06 -12.16 -13.66
CA VAL A 26 21.05 -10.69 -13.54
C VAL A 26 22.24 -10.10 -14.30
N GLY A 27 22.03 -8.98 -14.98
CA GLY A 27 23.11 -8.24 -15.64
C GLY A 27 23.56 -7.06 -14.78
N ILE A 28 24.83 -6.99 -14.42
CA ILE A 28 25.38 -5.90 -13.58
C ILE A 28 26.43 -5.10 -14.34
N LYS A 29 26.40 -3.76 -14.20
CA LYS A 29 27.51 -2.88 -14.64
C LYS A 29 28.06 -2.08 -13.48
N TYR A 30 29.37 -2.16 -13.31
CA TYR A 30 30.09 -1.44 -12.28
C TYR A 30 30.72 -0.15 -12.83
N SER A 31 31.01 0.78 -11.92
CA SER A 31 31.74 2.00 -12.20
C SER A 31 32.80 2.21 -11.13
N ASN A 32 34.01 2.60 -11.54
CA ASN A 32 35.07 3.02 -10.63
C ASN A 32 35.32 4.52 -10.71
N GLU A 33 35.05 5.12 -11.87
CA GLU A 33 35.20 6.54 -12.16
C GLU A 33 33.85 7.16 -12.48
N THR A 34 33.78 8.49 -12.45
CA THR A 34 32.56 9.23 -12.79
C THR A 34 32.38 9.34 -14.30
N GLY A 35 31.17 9.08 -14.78
CA GLY A 35 30.82 9.17 -16.19
C GLY A 35 31.33 8.02 -17.07
N LYS A 36 31.97 6.99 -16.48
CA LYS A 36 32.53 5.86 -17.24
C LYS A 36 32.33 4.53 -16.52
N PHE A 37 31.63 3.61 -17.19
CA PHE A 37 31.52 2.21 -16.75
C PHE A 37 32.85 1.48 -16.90
N THR A 38 33.08 0.47 -16.05
CA THR A 38 34.25 -0.40 -16.17
C THR A 38 34.22 -1.24 -17.45
N GLN A 39 33.02 -1.66 -17.86
CA GLN A 39 32.75 -2.41 -19.09
C GLN A 39 31.47 -1.87 -19.75
N ASP A 40 31.44 -1.86 -21.08
CA ASP A 40 30.28 -1.42 -21.86
C ASP A 40 29.18 -2.48 -21.94
N GLU A 41 29.52 -3.74 -21.69
CA GLU A 41 28.57 -4.86 -21.63
C GLU A 41 28.12 -5.15 -20.20
N PHE A 42 26.98 -5.82 -20.04
CA PHE A 42 26.52 -6.26 -18.73
C PHE A 42 27.26 -7.54 -18.34
N GLU A 43 27.81 -7.57 -17.13
CA GLU A 43 28.32 -8.80 -16.55
C GLU A 43 27.13 -9.67 -16.12
N SER A 44 26.94 -10.80 -16.80
CA SER A 44 25.86 -11.73 -16.49
C SER A 44 26.24 -12.60 -15.30
N THR A 45 25.54 -12.43 -14.19
CA THR A 45 25.72 -13.21 -12.97
C THR A 45 24.53 -14.12 -12.77
N ASN A 46 24.81 -15.43 -12.79
CA ASN A 46 23.81 -16.45 -12.49
C ASN A 46 23.93 -16.90 -11.04
N PHE A 47 22.81 -17.01 -10.35
CA PHE A 47 22.76 -17.53 -8.98
C PHE A 47 21.49 -18.34 -8.75
N PHE A 48 21.54 -19.25 -7.77
CA PHE A 48 20.37 -20.01 -7.36
C PHE A 48 19.63 -19.27 -6.25
N GLY A 49 18.30 -19.30 -6.31
CA GLY A 49 17.43 -18.76 -5.26
C GLY A 49 16.20 -19.65 -5.05
N PRO A 50 15.30 -19.24 -4.15
CA PRO A 50 13.98 -19.87 -4.05
C PRO A 50 13.21 -19.69 -5.35
N ASN A 51 12.15 -20.47 -5.53
CA ASN A 51 11.27 -20.41 -6.69
C ASN A 51 10.73 -19.00 -6.97
N SER A 52 10.31 -18.74 -8.21
CA SER A 52 9.86 -17.39 -8.59
C SER A 52 8.57 -17.01 -7.86
N PRO A 53 8.46 -15.79 -7.29
CA PRO A 53 7.21 -15.28 -6.74
C PRO A 53 6.19 -15.13 -7.87
N GLY A 54 5.27 -16.08 -8.01
CA GLY A 54 4.27 -16.09 -9.09
C GLY A 54 3.96 -17.46 -9.70
N GLN A 55 4.66 -18.53 -9.28
CA GLN A 55 4.24 -19.89 -9.63
C GLN A 55 2.92 -20.22 -8.92
N ASN A 56 1.88 -20.56 -9.70
CA ASN A 56 0.61 -21.06 -9.15
C ASN A 56 0.73 -22.57 -8.93
N GLU A 57 1.56 -22.95 -7.96
CA GLU A 57 1.72 -24.34 -7.56
C GLU A 57 0.96 -24.59 -6.25
N ASN A 58 0.17 -25.66 -6.23
CA ASN A 58 -0.60 -26.03 -5.05
C ASN A 58 0.23 -26.80 -4.01
N ASP A 59 1.40 -27.33 -4.42
CA ASP A 59 2.30 -28.04 -3.50
C ASP A 59 3.15 -27.01 -2.76
N GLU A 60 2.99 -26.98 -1.42
CA GLU A 60 3.70 -26.06 -0.54
C GLU A 60 5.23 -26.15 -0.65
N ARG A 61 5.77 -27.28 -1.13
CA ARG A 61 7.21 -27.49 -1.25
C ARG A 61 7.85 -26.64 -2.35
N PHE A 62 7.07 -26.28 -3.39
CA PHE A 62 7.56 -25.45 -4.49
C PHE A 62 7.26 -23.97 -4.27
N LEU A 63 6.58 -23.62 -3.19
CA LEU A 63 6.34 -22.22 -2.85
C LEU A 63 7.63 -21.55 -2.37
N PRO A 64 7.93 -20.33 -2.85
CA PRO A 64 9.12 -19.60 -2.41
C PRO A 64 9.07 -19.12 -0.96
N VAL A 65 7.87 -19.09 -0.40
CA VAL A 65 7.60 -18.71 0.98
C VAL A 65 6.60 -19.71 1.56
N ARG A 66 6.90 -20.23 2.74
CA ARG A 66 5.97 -21.06 3.54
C ARG A 66 5.60 -20.34 4.82
N PHE A 67 4.35 -20.51 5.22
CA PHE A 67 3.83 -19.98 6.49
C PHE A 67 3.77 -21.08 7.53
N THR A 68 4.15 -20.78 8.76
CA THR A 68 3.95 -21.72 9.88
C THR A 68 2.48 -21.73 10.32
N PRO A 69 2.01 -22.83 10.94
CA PRO A 69 0.85 -22.75 11.82
C PRO A 69 1.07 -21.68 12.90
N ALA A 70 -0.01 -21.07 13.39
CA ALA A 70 0.08 -20.10 14.47
C ALA A 70 0.64 -20.77 15.73
N TYR A 71 1.68 -20.17 16.32
CA TYR A 71 2.30 -20.66 17.55
C TYR A 71 2.56 -19.50 18.51
N TYR A 72 2.63 -19.81 19.80
CA TYR A 72 2.97 -18.81 20.81
C TYR A 72 4.49 -18.80 21.04
N ASP A 73 5.12 -17.67 20.76
CA ASP A 73 6.56 -17.50 20.95
C ASP A 73 6.88 -17.18 22.41
N CYS A 74 7.06 -18.23 23.21
CA CYS A 74 7.54 -18.15 24.58
C CYS A 74 9.00 -17.68 24.58
N LYS A 75 9.26 -16.48 25.15
CA LYS A 75 10.56 -15.85 25.52
C LYS A 75 10.93 -14.59 24.74
N PHE A 76 10.69 -14.54 23.42
CA PHE A 76 11.06 -13.35 22.64
C PHE A 76 9.87 -12.41 22.46
N ALA A 77 8.96 -12.71 21.52
CA ALA A 77 7.81 -11.85 21.26
C ALA A 77 6.76 -11.92 22.36
N ASN A 78 6.63 -13.06 23.06
CA ASN A 78 5.60 -13.32 24.07
C ASN A 78 4.18 -13.04 23.52
N LYS A 79 3.96 -13.46 22.28
CA LYS A 79 2.75 -13.25 21.49
C LYS A 79 2.47 -14.47 20.62
N TRP A 80 1.22 -14.57 20.17
CA TRP A 80 0.85 -15.47 19.08
C TRP A 80 1.42 -14.90 17.78
N VAL A 81 2.16 -15.73 17.05
CA VAL A 81 2.81 -15.34 15.80
C VAL A 81 2.56 -16.37 14.71
N VAL A 82 2.60 -15.88 13.48
CA VAL A 82 2.71 -16.69 12.25
C VAL A 82 3.97 -16.25 11.55
N SER A 83 4.82 -17.19 11.18
CA SER A 83 6.11 -16.89 10.55
C SER A 83 6.04 -17.14 9.06
N ALA A 84 6.42 -16.13 8.27
CA ALA A 84 6.73 -16.29 6.85
C ALA A 84 8.20 -16.67 6.70
N VAL A 85 8.48 -17.76 5.98
CA VAL A 85 9.81 -18.34 5.91
C VAL A 85 10.19 -18.56 4.46
N SER A 86 11.40 -18.15 4.07
CA SER A 86 11.95 -18.36 2.73
C SER A 86 13.37 -18.93 2.84
N PRO A 87 13.74 -19.94 2.03
CA PRO A 87 15.05 -20.56 2.13
C PRO A 87 16.15 -19.71 1.47
N ILE A 88 17.38 -19.86 1.97
CA ILE A 88 18.59 -19.26 1.41
C ILE A 88 19.35 -20.35 0.68
N VAL A 89 19.59 -20.15 -0.62
CA VAL A 89 20.36 -21.09 -1.46
C VAL A 89 21.78 -20.57 -1.62
N ASP A 90 22.77 -21.44 -1.42
CA ASP A 90 24.17 -21.18 -1.76
C ASP A 90 24.80 -22.47 -2.30
N PHE A 91 25.92 -22.33 -3.01
CA PHE A 91 26.78 -23.45 -3.32
C PHE A 91 27.68 -23.75 -2.12
N MET A 92 27.79 -25.01 -1.67
CA MET A 92 28.68 -25.33 -0.55
C MET A 92 30.16 -25.00 -0.86
N VAL A 93 30.77 -24.33 0.12
CA VAL A 93 32.11 -23.76 0.30
C VAL A 93 32.77 -23.07 -0.90
N ARG A 94 32.81 -21.73 -0.81
CA ARG A 94 33.45 -20.73 -1.70
C ARG A 94 34.94 -20.92 -2.03
N TYR A 95 35.62 -21.96 -1.55
CA TYR A 95 37.08 -22.13 -1.69
C TYR A 95 37.55 -22.92 -2.92
N SER A 96 36.63 -23.42 -3.76
CA SER A 96 36.95 -24.08 -5.04
C SER A 96 36.52 -23.24 -6.24
N ASN A 97 37.30 -23.27 -7.32
CA ASN A 97 36.94 -22.58 -8.57
C ASN A 97 36.09 -23.47 -9.51
N PHE A 98 35.82 -24.73 -9.12
CA PHE A 98 35.03 -25.66 -9.91
C PHE A 98 33.54 -25.56 -9.57
N THR A 99 32.85 -24.58 -10.15
CA THR A 99 31.41 -24.34 -9.94
C THR A 99 30.52 -25.45 -10.52
N HIS A 100 30.94 -26.10 -11.61
CA HIS A 100 30.17 -27.13 -12.30
C HIS A 100 30.08 -28.49 -11.57
N LEU A 101 30.92 -28.71 -10.54
CA LEU A 101 30.88 -29.92 -9.70
C LEU A 101 30.05 -29.70 -8.43
N ARG A 102 29.49 -28.51 -8.22
CA ARG A 102 28.81 -28.13 -6.98
C ARG A 102 27.31 -28.29 -7.11
N ARG A 103 26.74 -28.99 -6.14
CA ARG A 103 25.31 -29.04 -5.92
C ARG A 103 24.85 -27.80 -5.14
N PRO A 104 23.80 -27.07 -5.58
CA PRO A 104 23.22 -25.98 -4.81
C PRO A 104 22.49 -26.55 -3.57
N LYS A 105 22.60 -25.91 -2.41
CA LYS A 105 21.97 -26.38 -1.16
C LYS A 105 21.25 -25.27 -0.42
N PHE A 106 20.18 -25.61 0.29
CA PHE A 106 19.62 -24.72 1.29
C PHE A 106 20.58 -24.62 2.47
N VAL A 107 21.17 -23.44 2.66
CA VAL A 107 22.16 -23.18 3.71
C VAL A 107 21.58 -22.41 4.89
N GLY A 108 20.39 -21.85 4.73
CA GLY A 108 19.71 -21.08 5.77
C GLY A 108 18.26 -20.78 5.41
N ALA A 109 17.61 -20.00 6.27
CA ALA A 109 16.26 -19.50 6.04
C ALA A 109 16.13 -18.07 6.56
N VAL A 110 15.36 -17.26 5.85
CA VAL A 110 14.92 -15.93 6.29
C VAL A 110 13.52 -16.09 6.89
N VAL A 111 13.34 -15.63 8.12
CA VAL A 111 12.08 -15.76 8.87
C VAL A 111 11.58 -14.38 9.26
N MET A 112 10.31 -14.09 8.97
CA MET A 112 9.62 -12.90 9.45
C MET A 112 8.41 -13.32 10.28
N ASP A 113 8.42 -12.99 11.57
CA ASP A 113 7.30 -13.24 12.48
C ASP A 113 6.28 -12.10 12.37
N ILE A 114 5.03 -12.49 12.15
CA ILE A 114 3.88 -11.61 12.01
C ILE A 114 3.00 -11.79 13.25
N ASP A 115 2.53 -10.69 13.84
CA ASP A 115 1.59 -10.74 14.97
C ASP A 115 0.27 -11.36 14.50
N PHE A 116 -0.04 -12.55 15.01
CA PHE A 116 -1.22 -13.31 14.58
C PHE A 116 -2.51 -12.55 14.84
N LEU A 117 -2.55 -11.72 15.89
CA LEU A 117 -3.75 -10.97 16.26
C LEU A 117 -4.09 -9.83 15.29
N GLU A 118 -3.16 -9.44 14.43
CA GLU A 118 -3.38 -8.43 13.38
C GLU A 118 -3.89 -9.06 12.07
N ILE A 119 -3.90 -10.39 11.97
CA ILE A 119 -4.38 -11.12 10.79
C ILE A 119 -5.91 -11.23 10.84
N ASP A 120 -6.58 -10.74 9.81
CA ASP A 120 -8.03 -10.89 9.66
C ASP A 120 -8.42 -12.34 9.34
N PHE A 121 -9.61 -12.76 9.79
CA PHE A 121 -10.23 -13.99 9.33
C PHE A 121 -11.58 -13.72 8.64
N ASN A 122 -11.90 -14.54 7.64
CA ASN A 122 -13.17 -14.45 6.93
C ASN A 122 -14.27 -15.25 7.65
N ALA A 123 -15.15 -14.52 8.35
CA ALA A 123 -16.27 -15.09 9.09
C ALA A 123 -17.46 -15.54 8.21
N CYS A 124 -17.48 -15.17 6.93
CA CYS A 124 -18.57 -15.50 6.03
C CYS A 124 -18.58 -16.99 5.65
N PRO A 125 -19.72 -17.55 5.23
CA PRO A 125 -19.79 -18.93 4.73
C PRO A 125 -18.88 -19.11 3.50
N VAL A 126 -18.51 -20.36 3.24
CA VAL A 126 -17.73 -20.75 2.06
C VAL A 126 -18.49 -20.32 0.80
N SER A 127 -17.79 -19.64 -0.09
CA SER A 127 -18.34 -19.12 -1.34
C SER A 127 -17.20 -18.90 -2.34
N ILE A 128 -17.51 -18.48 -3.57
CA ILE A 128 -16.48 -18.17 -4.58
C ILE A 128 -15.47 -17.13 -4.07
N GLY A 129 -15.92 -16.16 -3.25
CA GLY A 129 -15.05 -15.16 -2.61
C GLY A 129 -14.45 -15.57 -1.26
N ASN A 130 -14.70 -16.81 -0.83
CA ASN A 130 -14.11 -17.42 0.36
C ASN A 130 -13.86 -18.91 0.05
N PRO A 131 -12.94 -19.22 -0.88
CA PRO A 131 -12.61 -20.60 -1.19
C PRO A 131 -12.04 -21.23 0.08
N GLY A 132 -12.75 -22.24 0.62
CA GLY A 132 -12.28 -22.98 1.77
C GLY A 132 -10.99 -23.76 1.46
N PRO A 133 -10.35 -24.37 2.47
CA PRO A 133 -10.85 -24.57 3.84
C PRO A 133 -10.55 -23.41 4.80
N SER A 134 -11.56 -22.89 5.51
CA SER A 134 -11.39 -21.91 6.60
C SER A 134 -12.13 -22.40 7.84
N TYR A 135 -11.40 -22.62 8.94
CA TYR A 135 -11.93 -23.13 10.20
C TYR A 135 -12.99 -22.19 10.83
N LEU A 136 -12.89 -20.89 10.55
CA LEU A 136 -13.79 -19.86 11.05
C LEU A 136 -14.78 -19.37 9.98
N SER A 137 -14.96 -20.12 8.89
CA SER A 137 -16.00 -19.81 7.92
C SER A 137 -17.39 -20.11 8.49
N GLY A 138 -18.38 -19.27 8.14
CA GLY A 138 -19.77 -19.45 8.57
C GLY A 138 -20.10 -19.03 10.01
N VAL A 139 -19.14 -18.44 10.76
CA VAL A 139 -19.38 -17.94 12.13
C VAL A 139 -20.08 -16.57 12.17
N SER A 140 -20.31 -15.95 11.01
CA SER A 140 -21.06 -14.69 10.91
C SER A 140 -22.50 -14.85 11.42
N LYS A 141 -22.98 -13.89 12.22
CA LYS A 141 -24.38 -13.83 12.67
C LYS A 141 -25.35 -13.26 11.61
N CYS A 142 -24.95 -13.18 10.34
CA CYS A 142 -25.88 -12.70 9.30
C CYS A 142 -27.07 -13.65 9.17
N LYS A 143 -28.30 -13.11 9.15
CA LYS A 143 -29.53 -13.88 8.91
C LYS A 143 -29.56 -14.33 7.44
N THR A 144 -29.08 -15.53 7.14
CA THR A 144 -28.90 -16.06 5.76
C THR A 144 -30.17 -16.04 4.92
N ALA A 145 -31.34 -16.15 5.55
CA ALA A 145 -32.63 -16.08 4.87
C ALA A 145 -32.90 -14.72 4.20
N THR A 146 -32.49 -13.62 4.84
CA THR A 146 -32.78 -12.25 4.36
C THR A 146 -31.53 -11.45 4.00
N THR A 147 -30.34 -11.90 4.41
CA THR A 147 -29.05 -11.22 4.24
C THR A 147 -27.94 -12.14 3.76
N GLN A 148 -26.95 -11.55 3.08
CA GLN A 148 -25.72 -12.14 2.59
C GLN A 148 -24.53 -11.54 3.33
N CYS A 149 -23.57 -12.37 3.73
CA CYS A 149 -22.35 -11.93 4.40
C CYS A 149 -21.30 -11.44 3.40
N LYS A 150 -20.64 -10.33 3.73
CA LYS A 150 -19.45 -9.84 3.04
C LYS A 150 -18.33 -9.56 4.05
N HIS A 151 -17.15 -10.11 3.82
CA HIS A 151 -15.98 -9.89 4.67
C HIS A 151 -15.52 -8.43 4.65
N LYS A 152 -15.00 -7.97 5.80
CA LYS A 152 -14.43 -6.64 5.98
C LYS A 152 -13.02 -6.80 6.57
N MET A 153 -12.02 -6.41 5.78
CA MET A 153 -10.61 -6.41 6.17
C MET A 153 -10.26 -5.26 7.13
N GLY A 154 -9.13 -5.37 7.83
CA GLY A 154 -8.57 -4.40 8.77
C GLY A 154 -9.18 -4.45 10.17
N TYR A 155 -9.74 -5.58 10.57
CA TYR A 155 -10.37 -5.78 11.88
C TYR A 155 -9.48 -6.58 12.86
N GLY A 156 -8.36 -7.12 12.36
CA GLY A 156 -7.51 -8.06 13.06
C GLY A 156 -8.21 -9.39 13.34
N PHE A 157 -7.61 -10.20 14.20
CA PHE A 157 -8.17 -11.48 14.65
C PHE A 157 -9.26 -11.25 15.70
N SER A 158 -10.35 -10.61 15.29
CA SER A 158 -11.48 -10.26 16.15
C SER A 158 -12.84 -10.50 15.47
N ARG A 159 -13.87 -10.79 16.26
CA ARG A 159 -15.23 -11.00 15.74
C ARG A 159 -15.81 -9.68 15.21
N GLY A 160 -16.67 -9.78 14.20
CA GLY A 160 -17.38 -8.64 13.63
C GLY A 160 -16.71 -8.01 12.40
N GLY A 161 -15.63 -8.59 11.89
CA GLY A 161 -14.97 -8.26 10.61
C GLY A 161 -15.79 -8.66 9.37
N TYR A 162 -17.10 -8.37 9.37
CA TYR A 162 -18.01 -8.63 8.26
C TYR A 162 -19.15 -7.62 8.26
N VAL A 163 -19.88 -7.54 7.15
CA VAL A 163 -21.10 -6.76 7.01
C VAL A 163 -22.19 -7.64 6.39
N CYS A 164 -23.44 -7.47 6.82
CA CYS A 164 -24.57 -8.19 6.28
C CYS A 164 -25.35 -7.31 5.30
N ILE A 165 -25.48 -7.80 4.07
CA ILE A 165 -26.11 -7.11 2.95
C ILE A 165 -27.47 -7.74 2.66
N CYS A 166 -28.55 -6.98 2.48
CA CYS A 166 -29.85 -7.59 2.16
C CYS A 166 -29.81 -8.36 0.84
N ASN A 167 -30.41 -9.55 0.83
CA ASN A 167 -30.59 -10.40 -0.34
C ASN A 167 -31.47 -9.72 -1.41
N SER A 168 -31.44 -10.26 -2.62
CA SER A 168 -32.38 -9.91 -3.68
C SER A 168 -33.83 -10.15 -3.24
N GLY A 169 -34.76 -9.22 -3.48
CA GLY A 169 -36.13 -9.34 -2.95
C GLY A 169 -36.29 -8.86 -1.50
N PHE A 170 -35.26 -8.24 -0.92
CA PHE A 170 -35.31 -7.69 0.42
C PHE A 170 -34.67 -6.29 0.50
N SER A 171 -35.27 -5.42 1.31
CA SER A 171 -34.80 -4.06 1.58
C SER A 171 -34.46 -3.84 3.05
N TYR A 172 -33.52 -2.95 3.33
CA TYR A 172 -33.23 -2.54 4.69
C TYR A 172 -34.42 -1.83 5.34
N PRO A 173 -34.64 -2.00 6.65
CA PRO A 173 -35.61 -1.21 7.39
C PRO A 173 -35.29 0.28 7.32
N THR A 174 -36.33 1.12 7.25
CA THR A 174 -36.21 2.58 7.04
C THR A 174 -35.48 3.31 8.17
N PHE A 175 -35.45 2.73 9.36
CA PHE A 175 -34.86 3.32 10.57
C PHE A 175 -33.38 2.94 10.76
N THR A 176 -32.82 2.04 9.94
CA THR A 176 -31.42 1.59 10.06
C THR A 176 -30.55 2.06 8.91
N SER A 177 -29.31 2.43 9.22
CA SER A 177 -28.31 2.78 8.20
C SER A 177 -27.75 1.50 7.56
N PRO A 178 -27.94 1.27 6.25
CA PRO A 178 -27.31 0.13 5.58
C PRO A 178 -25.80 0.34 5.38
N PRO A 179 -24.98 -0.74 5.35
CA PRO A 179 -25.31 -2.13 5.67
C PRO A 179 -25.19 -2.44 7.17
N PHE A 180 -25.81 -3.53 7.62
CA PHE A 180 -25.68 -4.01 9.00
C PHE A 180 -24.22 -4.37 9.29
N GLN A 181 -23.63 -3.76 10.32
CA GLN A 181 -22.23 -3.98 10.68
C GLN A 181 -22.10 -5.21 11.57
N GLY A 182 -21.19 -6.14 11.24
CA GLY A 182 -20.93 -7.33 12.05
C GLY A 182 -20.55 -6.98 13.48
N GLY A 183 -19.77 -5.90 13.69
CA GLY A 183 -19.43 -5.42 15.03
C GLY A 183 -20.63 -5.05 15.91
N ASP A 184 -21.76 -4.64 15.31
CA ASP A 184 -23.00 -4.38 16.04
C ASP A 184 -23.76 -5.69 16.31
N LEU A 185 -23.81 -6.61 15.34
CA LEU A 185 -24.39 -7.94 15.52
C LEU A 185 -23.69 -8.77 16.60
N GLU A 186 -22.37 -8.66 16.70
CA GLU A 186 -21.60 -9.36 17.73
C GLU A 186 -21.88 -8.84 19.14
N LYS A 187 -22.25 -7.56 19.27
CA LYS A 187 -22.56 -6.90 20.55
C LYS A 187 -24.04 -6.91 20.91
N ALA A 188 -24.91 -7.11 19.94
CA ALA A 188 -26.35 -7.13 20.13
C ALA A 188 -26.76 -8.18 21.16
N THR A 189 -27.73 -7.83 22.01
CA THR A 189 -28.40 -8.81 22.87
C THR A 189 -29.23 -9.77 22.04
N GLU A 190 -29.57 -10.93 22.60
CA GLU A 190 -30.37 -11.95 21.89
C GLU A 190 -31.70 -11.37 21.37
N ARG A 191 -32.40 -10.57 22.19
CA ARG A 191 -33.64 -9.88 21.78
C ARG A 191 -33.43 -8.89 20.63
N GLU A 192 -32.41 -8.05 20.72
CA GLU A 192 -32.08 -7.08 19.65
C GLU A 192 -31.68 -7.77 18.34
N PHE A 193 -31.04 -8.94 18.45
CA PHE A 193 -30.65 -9.74 17.30
C PHE A 193 -31.86 -10.43 16.64
N ASP A 194 -32.76 -10.99 17.43
CA ASP A 194 -33.96 -11.68 16.94
C ASP A 194 -34.95 -10.71 16.31
N ASP A 195 -35.25 -9.59 16.97
CA ASP A 195 -36.18 -8.57 16.48
C ASP A 195 -35.56 -7.66 15.41
N GLY A 196 -34.22 -7.50 15.43
CA GLY A 196 -33.47 -6.61 14.56
C GLY A 196 -32.73 -7.31 13.41
N PHE A 197 -31.93 -6.53 12.67
CA PHE A 197 -30.99 -7.03 11.65
C PHE A 197 -31.57 -7.93 10.54
N GLN A 198 -32.89 -7.93 10.38
CA GLN A 198 -33.62 -8.58 9.31
C GLN A 198 -33.96 -7.57 8.22
N CYS A 199 -33.90 -8.00 6.97
CA CYS A 199 -34.40 -7.21 5.85
C CYS A 199 -35.88 -7.52 5.59
N SER A 200 -36.65 -6.50 5.24
CA SER A 200 -38.06 -6.65 4.89
C SER A 200 -38.19 -7.16 3.47
N ARG A 201 -39.12 -8.10 3.23
CA ARG A 201 -39.38 -8.61 1.88
C ARG A 201 -39.97 -7.51 1.00
N THR A 202 -39.51 -7.45 -0.23
CA THR A 202 -40.01 -6.56 -1.29
C THR A 202 -40.41 -7.41 -2.48
N ASP A 203 -41.44 -7.00 -3.21
CA ASP A 203 -41.92 -7.70 -4.43
C ASP A 203 -40.93 -7.61 -5.61
N PHE A 204 -39.82 -6.89 -5.41
CA PHE A 204 -38.77 -6.65 -6.39
C PHE A 204 -37.60 -7.62 -6.21
N LEU A 205 -37.57 -8.70 -6.99
CA LEU A 205 -36.43 -9.63 -7.07
C LEU A 205 -35.26 -8.98 -7.84
N ARG A 206 -34.05 -8.98 -7.28
CA ARG A 206 -32.83 -8.75 -8.09
C ARG A 206 -32.51 -10.06 -8.81
N VAL A 207 -32.77 -10.10 -10.11
CA VAL A 207 -32.53 -11.27 -10.96
C VAL A 207 -31.11 -11.18 -11.49
N LEU A 208 -30.22 -12.15 -11.26
CA LEU A 208 -28.92 -12.22 -11.94
C LEU A 208 -29.14 -12.26 -13.47
N PRO A 209 -28.32 -11.58 -14.30
CA PRO A 209 -28.56 -11.60 -15.73
C PRO A 209 -28.33 -13.03 -16.22
N ILE A 210 -29.33 -13.58 -16.91
CA ILE A 210 -29.14 -14.80 -17.70
C ILE A 210 -28.23 -14.40 -18.85
N VAL A 211 -26.96 -14.83 -18.78
CA VAL A 211 -26.08 -14.78 -19.94
C VAL A 211 -26.57 -15.87 -20.89
N GLU A 212 -27.41 -15.51 -21.86
CA GLU A 212 -27.66 -16.39 -23.00
C GLU A 212 -26.33 -16.61 -23.72
N GLN A 213 -25.81 -17.83 -23.66
CA GLN A 213 -24.66 -18.27 -24.44
C GLN A 213 -25.03 -18.40 -25.92
N THR A 214 -25.44 -17.31 -26.57
CA THR A 214 -25.61 -17.31 -28.02
C THR A 214 -24.88 -16.13 -28.66
N ALA A 215 -24.06 -16.50 -29.64
CA ALA A 215 -23.15 -15.69 -30.46
C ALA A 215 -21.89 -15.17 -29.76
N GLY A 216 -20.76 -15.78 -30.12
CA GLY A 216 -19.42 -15.44 -29.67
C GLY A 216 -19.00 -14.01 -29.98
N VAL A 217 -19.25 -13.12 -29.02
CA VAL A 217 -18.42 -11.94 -28.82
C VAL A 217 -17.22 -12.43 -28.00
N GLN A 218 -16.04 -12.50 -28.63
CA GLN A 218 -14.79 -12.65 -27.89
C GLN A 218 -14.58 -11.37 -27.06
N ILE A 219 -15.03 -11.41 -25.82
CA ILE A 219 -14.53 -10.54 -24.77
C ILE A 219 -13.11 -11.04 -24.50
N VAL A 220 -12.11 -10.35 -25.04
CA VAL A 220 -10.72 -10.56 -24.65
C VAL A 220 -10.62 -10.16 -23.18
N GLY A 221 -10.67 -11.13 -22.28
CA GLY A 221 -10.65 -10.82 -20.86
C GLY A 221 -10.97 -11.95 -19.88
N ASP A 222 -11.29 -13.18 -20.29
CA ASP A 222 -11.41 -14.28 -19.33
C ASP A 222 -10.86 -15.63 -19.83
N ILE A 223 -9.79 -16.03 -19.13
CA ILE A 223 -9.30 -17.38 -18.80
C ILE A 223 -8.57 -18.17 -19.90
N ASN A 224 -7.24 -18.04 -19.90
CA ASN A 224 -6.43 -19.24 -19.69
C ASN A 224 -6.21 -19.40 -18.18
N SER A 225 -6.60 -20.56 -17.68
CA SER A 225 -6.30 -21.08 -16.36
C SER A 225 -4.77 -21.09 -16.14
N ASN A 226 -4.26 -20.16 -15.33
CA ASN A 226 -3.04 -20.23 -14.51
C ASN A 226 -2.59 -18.81 -14.09
N THR A 227 -3.40 -18.08 -13.32
CA THR A 227 -2.97 -16.91 -12.51
C THR A 227 -4.09 -16.51 -11.57
N GLN A 228 -4.14 -17.12 -10.38
CA GLN A 228 -4.93 -16.57 -9.28
C GLN A 228 -4.11 -15.46 -8.61
N ARG A 229 -4.23 -14.24 -9.14
CA ARG A 229 -3.74 -13.05 -8.45
C ARG A 229 -4.70 -12.74 -7.30
N PHE A 230 -4.27 -13.00 -6.07
CA PHE A 230 -4.93 -12.52 -4.87
C PHE A 230 -4.74 -11.00 -4.75
N GLU A 231 -5.83 -10.26 -4.93
CA GLU A 231 -5.90 -8.82 -4.71
C GLU A 231 -5.91 -8.52 -3.19
N THR A 232 -4.79 -7.99 -2.68
CA THR A 232 -4.76 -7.39 -1.34
C THR A 232 -5.31 -5.97 -1.42
N GLY A 233 -6.45 -5.71 -0.79
CA GLY A 233 -7.06 -4.38 -0.73
C GLY A 233 -6.19 -3.36 0.01
N SER A 234 -5.95 -2.20 -0.60
CA SER A 234 -5.19 -1.09 -0.01
C SER A 234 -5.91 -0.46 1.19
N TYR A 235 -5.14 -0.23 2.24
CA TYR A 235 -5.53 0.36 3.51
C TYR A 235 -5.84 1.87 3.39
N SER A 236 -6.92 2.30 4.04
CA SER A 236 -7.11 3.70 4.45
C SER A 236 -6.94 3.81 5.97
N GLY A 237 -5.83 4.40 6.42
CA GLY A 237 -5.58 4.65 7.84
C GLY A 237 -6.52 5.72 8.40
N ARG A 238 -7.29 5.40 9.45
CA ARG A 238 -7.93 6.39 10.32
C ARG A 238 -7.14 6.52 11.61
N GLN A 239 -6.65 7.73 11.87
CA GLN A 239 -6.08 8.15 13.15
C GLN A 239 -7.09 7.95 14.29
N LEU A 240 -6.78 7.08 15.25
CA LEU A 240 -7.52 6.94 16.50
C LEU A 240 -6.84 7.75 17.60
N LYS A 241 -7.52 8.81 18.05
CA LYS A 241 -7.23 9.54 19.29
C LYS A 241 -7.57 8.63 20.47
N SER A 242 -6.57 8.20 21.21
CA SER A 242 -6.73 7.38 22.41
C SER A 242 -7.42 8.15 23.54
N LEU A 243 -8.62 7.69 23.91
CA LEU A 243 -9.29 8.02 25.16
C LEU A 243 -8.63 7.27 26.32
N ASN A 244 -7.94 7.99 27.19
CA ASN A 244 -7.46 7.46 28.47
C ASN A 244 -8.58 7.55 29.51
N LYS A 245 -9.07 6.39 29.98
CA LYS A 245 -9.75 6.29 31.27
C LYS A 245 -9.51 4.90 31.86
N VAL A 246 -9.36 4.89 33.18
CA VAL A 246 -9.32 3.74 34.11
C VAL A 246 -7.92 3.18 34.42
N LYS A 247 -7.29 3.74 35.47
CA LYS A 247 -6.98 3.02 36.72
C LYS A 247 -6.49 4.02 37.81
N ARG A 248 -7.38 4.29 38.76
CA ARG A 248 -7.13 4.63 40.18
C ARG A 248 -6.92 3.26 40.87
N GLU A 249 -5.94 2.99 41.72
CA GLU A 249 -5.61 3.43 43.09
C GLU A 249 -4.31 2.66 43.43
N THR A 250 -3.26 3.23 44.02
CA THR A 250 -2.94 3.38 45.46
C THR A 250 -1.60 4.17 45.47
N SER A 251 -1.30 5.17 46.28
CA SER A 251 -1.17 5.20 47.73
C SER A 251 -1.12 6.66 48.23
N LYS A 252 -1.94 6.96 49.23
CA LYS A 252 -1.81 8.07 50.20
C LYS A 252 -0.58 7.77 51.10
N ASN A 253 0.17 8.67 51.73
CA ASN A 253 0.11 10.10 52.01
C ASN A 253 1.55 10.51 52.35
N GLU A 254 1.97 11.74 52.02
CA GLU A 254 2.66 12.62 52.96
C GLU A 254 2.85 14.02 52.34
N ASN A 255 2.80 15.03 53.19
CA ASN A 255 3.10 16.46 52.96
C ASN A 255 1.90 17.37 52.62
N GLU A 256 0.98 17.39 53.57
CA GLU A 256 -0.01 18.44 53.85
C GLU A 256 0.69 19.70 54.44
N ALA A 257 1.29 20.53 53.60
CA ALA A 257 1.68 21.90 53.97
C ALA A 257 1.81 22.85 52.76
N THR A 258 1.83 22.32 51.53
CA THR A 258 1.95 23.12 50.29
C THR A 258 0.64 23.27 49.51
N LYS A 259 -0.47 22.69 50.00
CA LYS A 259 -1.79 22.70 49.34
C LYS A 259 -2.58 24.00 49.53
N GLU A 260 -2.41 24.70 50.65
CA GLU A 260 -3.21 25.89 50.96
C GLU A 260 -2.75 27.15 50.20
N ARG A 261 -1.44 27.29 49.98
CA ARG A 261 -0.85 28.42 49.23
C ARG A 261 -1.11 28.34 47.71
N LYS A 262 -1.22 27.12 47.15
CA LYS A 262 -1.60 26.88 45.74
C LYS A 262 -3.10 27.05 45.48
N LYS A 263 -3.96 26.81 46.48
CA LYS A 263 -5.42 26.95 46.34
C LYS A 263 -5.82 28.42 46.19
N ARG A 264 -5.28 29.33 47.01
CA ARG A 264 -5.54 30.78 46.90
C ARG A 264 -5.03 31.40 45.59
N ARG A 265 -3.88 30.96 45.08
CA ARG A 265 -3.31 31.47 43.81
C ARG A 265 -4.08 31.01 42.56
N ASN A 266 -4.77 29.87 42.64
CA ASN A 266 -5.61 29.36 41.54
C ASN A 266 -7.02 29.96 41.53
N THR A 267 -7.56 30.42 42.67
CA THR A 267 -8.86 31.10 42.73
C THR A 267 -8.77 32.49 42.09
N VAL A 268 -7.78 33.31 42.49
CA VAL A 268 -7.57 34.65 41.91
C VAL A 268 -7.30 34.60 40.40
N LYS A 269 -6.63 33.54 39.91
CA LYS A 269 -6.37 33.34 38.48
C LYS A 269 -7.61 32.87 37.70
N ARG A 270 -8.59 32.23 38.35
CA ARG A 270 -9.86 31.84 37.72
C ARG A 270 -10.80 33.03 37.59
N ASP A 271 -10.89 33.86 38.63
CA ASP A 271 -11.77 35.04 38.63
C ASP A 271 -11.36 36.07 37.56
N PHE A 272 -10.06 36.24 37.32
CA PHE A 272 -9.53 37.08 36.24
C PHE A 272 -9.81 36.51 34.83
N ILE A 273 -9.78 35.18 34.66
CA ILE A 273 -10.06 34.52 33.38
C ILE A 273 -11.57 34.56 33.07
N GLU A 274 -12.43 34.46 34.08
CA GLU A 274 -13.89 34.49 33.93
C GLU A 274 -14.42 35.89 33.57
N GLN A 275 -13.84 36.95 34.14
CA GLN A 275 -14.15 38.33 33.75
C GLN A 275 -13.74 38.65 32.30
N ASP A 276 -12.56 38.18 31.88
CA ASP A 276 -12.04 38.40 30.52
C ASP A 276 -12.82 37.60 29.46
N TYR A 277 -13.34 36.42 29.83
CA TYR A 277 -14.24 35.61 28.98
C TYR A 277 -15.62 36.26 28.80
N SER A 278 -16.18 36.85 29.87
CA SER A 278 -17.46 37.55 29.87
C SER A 278 -17.44 38.83 29.02
N MET A 279 -16.35 39.61 29.08
CA MET A 279 -16.18 40.80 28.24
C MET A 279 -16.02 40.45 26.75
N ARG A 280 -15.24 39.41 26.42
CA ARG A 280 -15.10 38.92 25.03
C ARG A 280 -16.41 38.36 24.46
N GLN A 281 -17.25 37.74 25.29
CA GLN A 281 -18.59 37.30 24.86
C GLN A 281 -19.51 38.49 24.55
N LYS A 282 -19.48 39.56 25.34
CA LYS A 282 -20.28 40.77 25.09
C LYS A 282 -19.84 41.54 23.82
N GLU A 283 -18.55 41.53 23.48
CA GLU A 283 -18.07 42.09 22.20
C GLU A 283 -18.42 41.23 20.98
N GLN A 284 -18.47 39.90 21.13
CA GLN A 284 -18.89 39.00 20.04
C GLN A 284 -20.38 39.12 19.70
N MET A 285 -21.24 39.47 20.68
CA MET A 285 -22.68 39.66 20.48
C MET A 285 -23.07 41.01 19.85
N ARG A 286 -22.13 41.96 19.72
CA ARG A 286 -22.39 43.30 19.14
C ARG A 286 -22.06 43.43 17.64
N LYS A 287 -21.65 42.35 16.96
CA LYS A 287 -21.39 42.41 15.51
C LYS A 287 -22.71 42.36 14.72
N PRO A 288 -22.99 43.32 13.82
CA PRO A 288 -24.20 43.28 13.00
C PRO A 288 -24.22 42.00 12.16
N SER A 289 -25.39 41.38 12.05
CA SER A 289 -25.62 40.13 11.34
C SER A 289 -25.17 40.26 9.88
N LYS A 290 -23.94 39.81 9.59
CA LYS A 290 -23.56 39.51 8.20
C LYS A 290 -24.50 38.42 7.75
N LYS A 291 -25.44 38.77 6.85
CA LYS A 291 -26.30 37.84 6.12
C LYS A 291 -25.50 36.58 5.82
N GLN A 292 -25.78 35.50 6.54
CA GLN A 292 -25.23 34.20 6.21
C GLN A 292 -25.77 33.90 4.82
N ARG A 293 -24.96 34.17 3.78
CA ARG A 293 -25.14 33.50 2.51
C ARG A 293 -25.07 32.03 2.87
N THR A 294 -26.22 31.37 2.90
CA THR A 294 -26.32 29.93 2.84
C THR A 294 -25.45 29.52 1.65
N ARG A 295 -24.23 29.07 1.93
CA ARG A 295 -23.47 28.32 0.93
C ARG A 295 -24.34 27.10 0.70
N LYS A 296 -25.18 27.14 -0.34
CA LYS A 296 -25.80 25.95 -0.92
C LYS A 296 -24.70 24.89 -0.89
N ARG A 297 -24.93 23.76 -0.22
CA ARG A 297 -24.10 22.57 -0.41
C ARG A 297 -24.02 22.42 -1.93
N ARG A 298 -22.86 22.74 -2.52
CA ARG A 298 -22.66 22.51 -3.95
C ARG A 298 -22.94 21.03 -4.12
N HIS A 299 -23.94 20.70 -4.92
CA HIS A 299 -24.22 19.32 -5.25
C HIS A 299 -22.92 18.70 -5.79
N ALA A 300 -22.72 17.41 -5.56
CA ALA A 300 -21.71 16.64 -6.27
C ALA A 300 -21.99 16.83 -7.77
N GLU A 301 -21.18 17.65 -8.44
CA GLU A 301 -21.50 18.14 -9.78
C GLU A 301 -20.42 17.65 -10.74
N PHE A 302 -20.89 16.90 -11.73
CA PHE A 302 -20.15 16.59 -12.95
C PHE A 302 -19.59 17.88 -13.55
N SER A 303 -18.32 17.89 -13.96
CA SER A 303 -17.72 19.05 -14.62
C SER A 303 -17.12 18.67 -15.96
N GLN A 304 -17.67 19.22 -17.04
CA GLN A 304 -17.13 19.03 -18.38
C GLN A 304 -15.68 19.54 -18.49
N ILE A 305 -15.34 20.65 -17.82
CA ILE A 305 -13.98 21.19 -17.80
C ILE A 305 -13.00 20.21 -17.15
N SER A 306 -13.41 19.51 -16.08
CA SER A 306 -12.60 18.46 -15.46
C SER A 306 -12.39 17.27 -16.40
N VAL A 307 -13.44 16.89 -17.14
CA VAL A 307 -13.37 15.81 -18.14
C VAL A 307 -12.41 16.16 -19.28
N ASP A 308 -12.49 17.38 -19.81
CA ASP A 308 -11.58 17.83 -20.88
C ASP A 308 -10.12 17.86 -20.39
N ARG A 309 -9.89 18.24 -19.12
CA ARG A 309 -8.56 18.17 -18.49
C ARG A 309 -8.08 16.72 -18.35
N MET A 310 -8.95 15.82 -17.92
CA MET A 310 -8.64 14.39 -17.79
C MET A 310 -8.24 13.80 -19.14
N HIS A 311 -9.01 14.04 -20.20
CA HIS A 311 -8.67 13.56 -21.55
C HIS A 311 -7.30 14.09 -22.00
N LYS A 312 -7.00 15.38 -21.80
CA LYS A 312 -5.65 15.92 -22.10
C LYS A 312 -4.52 15.21 -21.36
N ILE A 313 -4.76 14.78 -20.11
CA ILE A 313 -3.77 14.02 -19.33
C ILE A 313 -3.59 12.62 -19.92
N MET A 314 -4.70 11.91 -20.18
CA MET A 314 -4.66 10.56 -20.74
C MET A 314 -4.06 10.54 -22.16
N ASP A 315 -4.39 11.53 -22.98
CA ASP A 315 -3.81 11.71 -24.31
C ASP A 315 -2.30 11.97 -24.21
N ASN A 316 -1.84 12.79 -23.25
CA ASN A 316 -0.41 13.01 -23.07
C ASN A 316 0.31 11.73 -22.61
N ILE A 317 -0.32 10.93 -21.77
CA ILE A 317 0.22 9.63 -21.33
C ILE A 317 0.40 8.69 -22.51
N GLY A 318 -0.61 8.58 -23.38
CA GLY A 318 -0.55 7.75 -24.59
C GLY A 318 0.37 8.30 -25.68
N ARG A 319 0.54 9.62 -25.74
CA ARG A 319 1.39 10.30 -26.72
C ARG A 319 2.87 10.08 -26.47
N VAL A 320 3.33 10.03 -25.22
CA VAL A 320 4.74 9.83 -24.88
C VAL A 320 5.06 8.33 -24.86
N THR A 321 5.91 7.90 -25.79
CA THR A 321 6.38 6.52 -25.92
C THR A 321 7.90 6.46 -25.87
N LYS A 322 8.46 5.24 -25.73
CA LYS A 322 9.90 5.01 -25.74
C LYS A 322 10.59 5.63 -26.96
N ASP A 323 9.98 5.53 -28.13
CA ASP A 323 10.63 5.90 -29.38
C ASP A 323 10.60 7.41 -29.65
N ASN A 324 9.61 8.12 -29.08
CA ASN A 324 9.42 9.53 -29.35
C ASN A 324 9.87 10.46 -28.21
N CYS A 325 10.12 9.94 -27.01
CA CYS A 325 10.41 10.77 -25.84
C CYS A 325 11.65 11.65 -26.00
N HIS A 326 12.67 11.20 -26.75
CA HIS A 326 13.88 12.00 -26.99
C HIS A 326 13.62 13.26 -27.85
N ASN A 327 12.57 13.24 -28.68
CA ASN A 327 12.22 14.35 -29.56
C ASN A 327 11.24 15.35 -28.90
N LEU A 328 10.75 15.04 -27.70
CA LEU A 328 9.76 15.83 -27.00
C LEU A 328 10.40 16.74 -25.95
N SER A 329 9.71 17.84 -25.62
CA SER A 329 10.19 18.77 -24.60
C SER A 329 10.22 18.12 -23.20
N PRO A 330 11.17 18.49 -22.32
CA PRO A 330 11.21 17.97 -20.95
C PRO A 330 9.91 18.19 -20.15
N THR A 331 9.18 19.27 -20.45
CA THR A 331 7.89 19.58 -19.83
C THR A 331 6.79 18.56 -20.16
N SER A 332 6.87 17.92 -21.33
CA SER A 332 5.90 16.91 -21.74
C SER A 332 6.04 15.59 -21.00
N HIS A 333 7.24 15.34 -20.45
CA HIS A 333 7.56 14.17 -19.62
C HIS A 333 7.08 14.31 -18.18
N ILE A 334 6.47 15.42 -17.77
CA ILE A 334 6.07 15.66 -16.37
C ILE A 334 4.57 15.92 -16.30
N LEU A 335 3.86 15.13 -15.49
CA LEU A 335 2.44 15.35 -15.24
C LEU A 335 2.20 16.23 -14.01
N PRO A 336 1.01 16.85 -13.89
CA PRO A 336 0.60 17.53 -12.67
C PRO A 336 0.65 16.59 -11.45
N GLY A 337 1.05 17.11 -10.29
CA GLY A 337 1.09 16.31 -9.05
C GLY A 337 -0.28 15.76 -8.63
N GLU A 338 -1.37 16.41 -9.05
CA GLU A 338 -2.74 15.97 -8.79
C GLU A 338 -3.09 14.62 -9.46
N VAL A 339 -2.29 14.17 -10.43
CA VAL A 339 -2.44 12.85 -11.08
C VAL A 339 -2.03 11.73 -10.14
N ALA A 340 -1.05 11.96 -9.26
CA ALA A 340 -0.60 10.98 -8.26
C ALA A 340 -1.49 10.93 -7.00
N TYR A 341 -2.76 11.34 -7.11
CA TYR A 341 -3.67 11.34 -5.97
C TYR A 341 -3.88 9.91 -5.44
N GLY A 342 -3.71 9.72 -4.12
CA GLY A 342 -3.88 8.41 -3.47
C GLY A 342 -2.64 7.50 -3.47
N VAL A 343 -1.53 7.94 -4.09
CA VAL A 343 -0.27 7.18 -4.16
C VAL A 343 0.24 6.75 -2.77
N GLU A 344 0.14 7.65 -1.78
CA GLU A 344 0.61 7.40 -0.40
C GLU A 344 -0.12 6.24 0.28
N THR A 345 -1.38 6.01 -0.08
CA THR A 345 -2.21 4.95 0.51
C THR A 345 -2.18 3.67 -0.30
N GLN A 346 -2.14 3.77 -1.63
CA GLN A 346 -2.17 2.60 -2.52
C GLN A 346 -0.83 1.86 -2.52
N PHE A 347 0.28 2.59 -2.47
CA PHE A 347 1.63 2.05 -2.58
C PHE A 347 2.47 2.18 -1.30
N ASP A 348 1.82 2.22 -0.12
CA ASP A 348 2.50 2.25 1.17
C ASP A 348 3.42 1.03 1.36
N THR A 349 3.01 -0.14 0.87
CA THR A 349 3.79 -1.39 0.95
C THR A 349 5.07 -1.31 0.12
N GLN A 350 5.00 -0.82 -1.12
CA GLN A 350 6.18 -0.65 -1.97
C GLN A 350 7.10 0.46 -1.43
N ALA A 351 6.54 1.56 -0.92
CA ALA A 351 7.33 2.62 -0.28
C ALA A 351 8.15 2.10 0.92
N ARG A 352 7.64 1.10 1.64
CA ARG A 352 8.36 0.45 2.74
C ARG A 352 9.61 -0.31 2.30
N PHE A 353 9.77 -0.69 1.03
CA PHE A 353 11.01 -1.31 0.55
C PHE A 353 12.16 -0.30 0.52
N ALA A 354 11.92 0.91 0.00
CA ALA A 354 12.90 1.99 0.08
C ALA A 354 13.16 2.40 1.55
N LEU A 355 12.12 2.41 2.39
CA LEU A 355 12.26 2.67 3.82
C LEU A 355 13.14 1.60 4.50
N ARG A 356 12.94 0.32 4.19
CA ARG A 356 13.78 -0.79 4.69
C ARG A 356 15.26 -0.54 4.38
N LEU A 357 15.59 -0.19 3.14
CA LEU A 357 16.97 0.15 2.75
C LEU A 357 17.50 1.33 3.57
N SER A 358 16.69 2.37 3.74
CA SER A 358 17.08 3.53 4.56
C SER A 358 17.34 3.15 6.02
N HIS A 359 16.55 2.26 6.59
CA HIS A 359 16.76 1.77 7.95
C HIS A 359 18.02 0.93 8.09
N ILE A 360 18.28 0.00 7.14
CA ILE A 360 19.49 -0.82 7.13
C ILE A 360 20.72 0.08 7.09
N LEU A 361 20.74 1.04 6.16
CA LEU A 361 21.86 1.97 5.99
C LEU A 361 22.01 2.93 7.18
N SER A 362 20.91 3.47 7.70
CA SER A 362 20.97 4.39 8.85
C SER A 362 21.45 3.68 10.11
N ASN A 363 21.02 2.43 10.32
CA ASN A 363 21.50 1.60 11.42
C ASN A 363 23.01 1.32 11.27
N TRP A 364 23.44 0.91 10.07
CA TRP A 364 24.84 0.63 9.76
C TRP A 364 25.72 1.86 9.99
N LEU A 365 25.40 2.99 9.37
CA LEU A 365 26.19 4.22 9.42
C LEU A 365 26.21 4.91 10.79
N GLN A 366 25.33 4.51 11.72
CA GLN A 366 25.30 5.04 13.09
C GLN A 366 25.96 4.07 14.09
N ASN A 367 25.86 2.76 13.89
CA ASN A 367 26.28 1.78 14.90
C ASN A 367 27.54 0.99 14.54
N VAL A 368 27.96 0.96 13.27
CA VAL A 368 29.12 0.16 12.82
C VAL A 368 30.32 1.07 12.58
N GLN A 369 31.49 0.66 13.07
CA GLN A 369 32.77 1.34 12.82
C GLN A 369 33.86 0.35 12.32
N PRO A 370 34.53 0.63 11.19
CA PRO A 370 35.51 -0.28 10.55
C PRO A 370 36.64 -0.82 11.40
N ARG A 371 37.06 -0.08 12.43
CA ARG A 371 38.22 -0.41 13.28
C ARG A 371 37.84 -0.88 14.68
N GLU A 372 36.55 -0.95 14.95
CA GLU A 372 36.05 -1.40 16.24
C GLU A 372 36.10 -2.93 16.30
N ASN A 373 36.42 -3.49 17.46
CA ASN A 373 36.43 -4.93 17.69
C ASN A 373 35.58 -5.20 18.93
N PHE A 374 34.70 -6.20 18.87
CA PHE A 374 33.78 -6.53 19.95
C PHE A 374 34.18 -7.88 20.56
N GLY A 375 35.01 -7.85 21.59
CA GLY A 375 35.52 -9.06 22.25
C GLY A 375 36.26 -9.98 21.26
N SER A 376 35.77 -11.21 21.09
CA SER A 376 36.32 -12.20 20.13
C SER A 376 35.83 -12.00 18.69
N ILE A 377 34.87 -11.10 18.47
CA ILE A 377 34.32 -10.79 17.15
C ILE A 377 35.09 -9.60 16.57
N LYS A 378 35.88 -9.85 15.53
CA LYS A 378 36.35 -8.79 14.62
C LYS A 378 35.16 -8.28 13.82
N GLY A 379 34.42 -7.33 14.36
CA GLY A 379 33.15 -6.86 13.82
C GLY A 379 33.20 -5.37 13.54
N GLY A 380 32.95 -4.98 12.29
CA GLY A 380 32.91 -3.57 11.92
C GLY A 380 33.29 -3.25 10.49
N GLY A 381 33.83 -4.22 9.73
CA GLY A 381 34.32 -4.02 8.36
C GLY A 381 33.35 -3.25 7.46
N ARG A 382 33.88 -2.54 6.47
CA ARG A 382 33.08 -1.69 5.57
C ARG A 382 32.04 -2.50 4.80
N ILE A 383 30.92 -1.87 4.47
CA ILE A 383 29.87 -2.50 3.69
C ILE A 383 30.37 -2.74 2.26
N HIS A 384 30.28 -3.99 1.80
CA HIS A 384 30.69 -4.34 0.44
C HIS A 384 29.66 -3.82 -0.57
N TYR A 385 30.10 -3.31 -1.71
CA TYR A 385 29.19 -2.78 -2.74
C TYR A 385 28.25 -3.85 -3.28
N ASP A 386 28.69 -5.11 -3.37
CA ASP A 386 27.82 -6.22 -3.81
C ASP A 386 26.61 -6.44 -2.90
N VAL A 387 26.73 -6.18 -1.60
CA VAL A 387 25.58 -6.28 -0.68
C VAL A 387 24.54 -5.24 -1.06
N LEU A 388 24.97 -4.05 -1.47
CA LEU A 388 24.07 -2.97 -1.87
C LEU A 388 23.41 -3.24 -3.22
N PHE A 389 24.16 -3.81 -4.18
CA PHE A 389 23.59 -4.31 -5.43
C PHE A 389 22.56 -5.42 -5.20
N ALA A 390 22.88 -6.41 -4.36
CA ALA A 390 21.98 -7.50 -4.01
C ALA A 390 20.69 -7.00 -3.34
N GLU A 391 20.80 -5.99 -2.46
CA GLU A 391 19.64 -5.38 -1.80
C GLU A 391 18.70 -4.67 -2.79
N VAL A 392 19.22 -3.88 -3.73
CA VAL A 392 18.37 -3.20 -4.73
C VAL A 392 17.77 -4.20 -5.73
N LEU A 393 18.53 -5.20 -6.16
CA LEU A 393 18.03 -6.29 -7.02
C LEU A 393 16.92 -7.06 -6.32
N SER A 394 17.11 -7.41 -5.05
CA SER A 394 16.11 -8.13 -4.25
C SER A 394 14.77 -7.38 -4.20
N ASN A 395 14.78 -6.05 -4.02
CA ASN A 395 13.55 -5.25 -4.03
C ASN A 395 12.80 -5.32 -5.38
N VAL A 396 13.54 -5.27 -6.49
CA VAL A 396 12.97 -5.34 -7.85
C VAL A 396 12.43 -6.74 -8.15
N MET A 397 13.13 -7.78 -7.70
CA MET A 397 12.70 -9.18 -7.87
C MET A 397 11.53 -9.59 -6.96
N SER A 398 11.34 -8.94 -5.80
CA SER A 398 10.33 -9.34 -4.81
C SER A 398 8.89 -8.98 -5.17
N ASP A 399 8.68 -7.88 -5.91
CA ASP A 399 7.33 -7.40 -6.27
C ASP A 399 7.28 -6.99 -7.75
N HIS A 400 6.22 -7.40 -8.44
CA HIS A 400 5.98 -7.05 -9.84
C HIS A 400 5.64 -5.56 -10.02
N LYS A 401 5.03 -4.92 -9.02
CA LYS A 401 4.71 -3.48 -9.05
C LYS A 401 5.93 -2.59 -8.93
N VAL A 402 7.06 -3.14 -8.50
CA VAL A 402 8.34 -2.45 -8.43
C VAL A 402 9.07 -2.62 -9.76
N ILE A 403 9.31 -1.51 -10.45
CA ILE A 403 10.07 -1.50 -11.70
C ILE A 403 11.55 -1.23 -11.45
N SER A 404 11.88 -0.36 -10.50
CA SER A 404 13.26 -0.07 -10.17
C SER A 404 13.45 0.29 -8.70
N SER A 405 14.65 0.05 -8.19
CA SER A 405 15.06 0.43 -6.84
C SER A 405 16.50 0.93 -6.88
N GLY A 406 16.81 1.96 -6.09
CA GLY A 406 18.15 2.54 -6.05
C GLY A 406 18.57 2.95 -4.66
N ILE A 407 19.87 2.94 -4.43
CA ILE A 407 20.53 3.56 -3.28
C ILE A 407 21.53 4.56 -3.85
N PHE A 408 21.49 5.79 -3.38
CA PHE A 408 22.31 6.90 -3.89
C PHE A 408 23.03 7.55 -2.73
N PHE A 409 24.35 7.39 -2.65
CA PHE A 409 25.15 7.99 -1.59
C PHE A 409 25.43 9.46 -1.88
N GLU A 410 25.55 10.25 -0.81
CA GLU A 410 26.10 11.60 -0.92
C GLU A 410 27.56 11.52 -1.38
N PRO A 411 28.04 12.49 -2.19
CA PRO A 411 29.38 12.40 -2.73
C PRO A 411 30.46 12.23 -1.64
N HIS A 412 31.46 11.38 -1.92
CA HIS A 412 32.57 11.07 -1.01
C HIS A 412 32.16 10.43 0.33
N VAL A 413 30.93 9.92 0.45
CA VAL A 413 30.46 9.23 1.67
C VAL A 413 30.70 7.73 1.61
N PHE A 414 30.57 7.10 0.43
CA PHE A 414 30.79 5.66 0.29
C PHE A 414 32.29 5.36 0.22
N GLU A 415 32.75 4.47 1.10
CA GLU A 415 34.12 3.97 1.13
C GLU A 415 34.15 2.52 0.66
N ASN A 416 35.04 2.22 -0.28
CA ASN A 416 35.38 0.86 -0.68
C ASN A 416 36.00 0.08 0.47
N TRP A 417 36.12 -1.24 0.32
CA TRP A 417 36.71 -2.12 1.32
C TRP A 417 38.16 -1.72 1.70
N ASP A 418 38.93 -1.23 0.73
CA ASP A 418 40.29 -0.69 0.88
C ASP A 418 40.34 0.66 1.63
N GLY A 419 39.20 1.35 1.76
CA GLY A 419 39.06 2.66 2.39
C GLY A 419 39.18 3.85 1.45
N THR A 420 39.22 3.62 0.15
CA THR A 420 39.11 4.69 -0.84
C THR A 420 37.67 5.20 -0.89
N ALA A 421 37.49 6.51 -0.78
CA ALA A 421 36.17 7.14 -0.91
C ALA A 421 35.83 7.32 -2.40
N ARG A 422 34.64 6.89 -2.81
CA ARG A 422 34.14 7.12 -4.16
C ARG A 422 33.52 8.51 -4.27
N GLU A 423 33.79 9.22 -5.37
CA GLU A 423 33.17 10.52 -5.63
C GLU A 423 31.64 10.38 -5.69
N TYR A 424 31.15 9.41 -6.47
CA TYR A 424 29.74 9.03 -6.54
C TYR A 424 29.61 7.51 -6.45
N PHE A 425 28.52 7.04 -5.86
CA PHE A 425 28.19 5.63 -5.80
C PHE A 425 26.68 5.48 -5.68
N GLY A 426 26.08 4.81 -6.66
CA GLY A 426 24.63 4.73 -6.77
C GLY A 426 24.14 3.44 -7.40
N PRO A 427 24.14 2.30 -6.68
CA PRO A 427 23.58 1.06 -7.22
C PRO A 427 22.09 1.23 -7.51
N PHE A 428 21.72 0.96 -8.76
CA PHE A 428 20.37 1.13 -9.29
C PHE A 428 19.98 -0.12 -10.08
N ALA A 429 18.98 -0.83 -9.61
CA ALA A 429 18.41 -2.00 -10.27
C ALA A 429 17.06 -1.67 -10.91
N TYR A 430 16.78 -2.27 -12.07
CA TYR A 430 15.54 -2.08 -12.81
C TYR A 430 15.19 -3.29 -13.66
N LYS A 431 13.89 -3.40 -14.01
CA LYS A 431 13.38 -4.32 -15.02
C LYS A 431 13.41 -3.62 -16.37
N ASP A 432 14.03 -4.24 -17.36
CA ASP A 432 13.94 -3.76 -18.74
C ASP A 432 12.55 -4.10 -19.35
N ASN A 433 12.34 -3.72 -20.60
CA ASN A 433 11.08 -4.00 -21.29
C ASN A 433 10.81 -5.50 -21.53
N ALA A 434 11.85 -6.33 -21.53
CA ALA A 434 11.76 -7.78 -21.64
C ALA A 434 11.67 -8.46 -20.26
N GLU A 435 11.48 -7.66 -19.20
CA GLU A 435 11.43 -8.09 -17.79
C GLU A 435 12.73 -8.78 -17.32
N ASN A 436 13.85 -8.52 -17.99
CA ASN A 436 15.18 -8.89 -17.52
C ASN A 436 15.59 -7.99 -16.36
N MET A 437 16.25 -8.59 -15.37
CA MET A 437 16.72 -7.91 -14.16
C MET A 437 18.13 -7.37 -14.40
N LEU A 438 18.27 -6.03 -14.41
CA LEU A 438 19.54 -5.36 -14.65
C LEU A 438 19.87 -4.44 -13.46
N ALA A 439 21.16 -4.27 -13.18
CA ALA A 439 21.64 -3.29 -12.23
C ALA A 439 22.87 -2.55 -12.75
N ILE A 440 22.98 -1.27 -12.40
CA ILE A 440 24.10 -0.42 -12.78
C ILE A 440 24.54 0.44 -11.59
N ASP A 441 25.81 0.80 -11.55
CA ASP A 441 26.25 1.95 -10.75
C ASP A 441 25.97 3.24 -11.53
N MET A 442 25.03 4.07 -11.05
CA MET A 442 24.71 5.34 -11.70
C MET A 442 25.90 6.30 -11.79
N ALA A 443 26.97 6.09 -11.01
CA ALA A 443 28.20 6.87 -11.16
C ALA A 443 28.82 6.76 -12.57
N GLY A 444 28.56 5.67 -13.31
CA GLY A 444 29.05 5.48 -14.68
C GLY A 444 28.32 6.31 -15.73
N LEU A 445 27.25 7.02 -15.34
CA LEU A 445 26.49 7.89 -16.24
C LEU A 445 27.05 9.31 -16.26
N GLN A 446 26.96 9.94 -17.42
CA GLN A 446 27.31 11.36 -17.59
C GLN A 446 26.34 12.27 -16.81
N THR A 447 25.08 11.85 -16.69
CA THR A 447 24.05 12.54 -15.90
C THR A 447 24.19 12.18 -14.42
N ARG A 448 24.33 13.19 -13.56
CA ARG A 448 24.49 12.98 -12.12
C ARG A 448 23.14 12.78 -11.43
N TYR A 449 23.03 11.75 -10.60
CA TYR A 449 21.81 11.52 -9.81
C TYR A 449 21.57 12.62 -8.76
N THR A 450 22.61 13.37 -8.38
CA THR A 450 22.49 14.47 -7.41
C THR A 450 21.69 15.66 -7.93
N ASP A 451 21.55 15.76 -9.26
CA ASP A 451 20.85 16.87 -9.92
C ASP A 451 19.36 16.56 -10.11
N LEU A 452 18.93 15.34 -9.78
CA LEU A 452 17.53 14.92 -9.87
C LEU A 452 16.69 15.61 -8.79
N ASP A 453 15.48 16.01 -9.16
CA ASP A 453 14.55 16.78 -8.32
C ASP A 453 14.31 16.14 -6.94
N TRP A 454 14.11 14.82 -6.89
CA TRP A 454 13.90 14.12 -5.62
C TRP A 454 15.15 14.12 -4.72
N TYR A 455 16.36 14.12 -5.30
CA TYR A 455 17.61 14.13 -4.56
C TYR A 455 17.82 15.49 -3.91
N VAL A 456 17.70 16.56 -4.71
CA VAL A 456 17.84 17.95 -4.26
C VAL A 456 16.84 18.25 -3.15
N ARG A 457 15.55 17.93 -3.35
CA ARG A 457 14.50 18.17 -2.34
C ARG A 457 14.77 17.47 -1.01
N LEU A 458 15.30 16.24 -1.03
CA LEU A 458 15.64 15.52 0.20
C LEU A 458 16.91 16.04 0.85
N ARG A 459 17.94 16.33 0.05
CA ARG A 459 19.19 16.90 0.54
C ARG A 459 18.93 18.21 1.26
N GLU A 460 18.25 19.17 0.62
CA GLU A 460 17.92 20.48 1.21
C GLU A 460 17.13 20.34 2.52
N ARG A 461 16.15 19.43 2.56
CA ARG A 461 15.32 19.20 3.75
C ARG A 461 16.12 18.63 4.94
N TRP A 462 17.03 17.70 4.69
CA TRP A 462 17.67 16.88 5.73
C TRP A 462 19.13 17.24 6.01
N GLN A 463 19.75 18.11 5.19
CA GLN A 463 21.13 18.54 5.36
C GLN A 463 21.32 19.42 6.61
N THR A 464 20.35 20.29 6.91
CA THR A 464 20.44 21.25 8.03
C THR A 464 19.70 20.79 9.27
N ASN A 465 18.59 20.08 9.11
CA ASN A 465 17.70 19.73 10.21
C ASN A 465 17.33 18.24 10.22
N THR A 466 17.80 17.53 11.24
CA THR A 466 17.42 16.14 11.51
C THR A 466 16.36 16.02 12.62
N ALA A 467 15.75 17.13 13.04
CA ALA A 467 14.66 17.13 14.03
C ALA A 467 13.40 16.54 13.39
N GLY A 468 12.98 15.38 13.88
CA GLY A 468 11.84 14.63 13.37
C GLY A 468 12.13 13.13 13.18
N LEU A 469 13.41 12.73 13.08
CA LEU A 469 13.76 11.32 12.99
C LEU A 469 13.31 10.55 14.23
N GLN A 470 12.75 9.37 14.02
CA GLN A 470 12.35 8.48 15.10
C GLN A 470 13.57 7.72 15.61
N LYS A 471 13.67 7.59 16.94
CA LYS A 471 14.73 6.79 17.58
C LYS A 471 14.26 5.35 17.72
N TYR A 472 14.93 4.44 17.01
CA TYR A 472 14.75 3.01 17.14
C TYR A 472 15.78 2.46 18.13
N ARG A 473 15.36 1.52 18.97
CA ARG A 473 16.21 0.86 19.96
C ARG A 473 16.19 -0.64 19.72
N MET A 474 17.37 -1.24 19.70
CA MET A 474 17.54 -2.68 19.64
C MET A 474 18.23 -3.19 20.91
N LYS A 475 17.69 -4.27 21.45
CA LYS A 475 18.21 -4.95 22.65
C LYS A 475 18.95 -6.21 22.21
N ALA A 476 20.04 -6.03 21.47
CA ALA A 476 20.80 -7.14 20.91
C ALA A 476 21.53 -7.93 22.01
N LEU A 477 21.34 -9.24 22.01
CA LEU A 477 22.10 -10.19 22.79
C LEU A 477 23.02 -10.95 21.82
N ILE A 478 24.29 -11.10 22.18
CA ILE A 478 25.30 -11.83 21.41
C ILE A 478 25.73 -13.09 22.17
N ARG A 479 26.33 -14.05 21.46
CA ARG A 479 26.92 -15.23 22.10
C ARG A 479 28.14 -14.82 22.94
N SER A 480 28.30 -15.42 24.12
CA SER A 480 29.47 -15.18 24.99
C SER A 480 30.77 -15.72 24.40
N ASP A 481 30.68 -16.81 23.65
CA ASP A 481 31.78 -17.61 23.16
C ASP A 481 31.40 -18.25 21.82
N ILE A 482 32.41 -18.74 21.09
CA ILE A 482 32.22 -19.35 19.75
C ILE A 482 31.28 -20.55 19.81
N ASN A 483 31.33 -21.32 20.91
CA ASN A 483 30.46 -22.47 21.12
C ASN A 483 29.02 -22.08 21.52
N GLY A 484 28.79 -20.81 21.87
CA GLY A 484 27.46 -20.27 22.16
C GLY A 484 26.85 -20.76 23.47
N THR A 485 27.67 -20.98 24.50
CA THR A 485 27.22 -21.51 25.80
C THR A 485 26.24 -20.60 26.53
N SER A 486 26.36 -19.28 26.37
CA SER A 486 25.46 -18.30 26.96
C SER A 486 25.25 -17.08 26.07
N SER A 487 24.22 -16.29 26.36
CA SER A 487 23.93 -15.02 25.69
C SER A 487 24.27 -13.84 26.61
N VAL A 488 25.12 -12.93 26.14
CA VAL A 488 25.50 -11.71 26.85
C VAL A 488 24.93 -10.48 26.14
N LYS A 489 24.74 -9.40 26.89
CA LYS A 489 24.33 -8.12 26.29
C LYS A 489 25.45 -7.60 25.41
N PHE A 490 25.10 -7.07 24.24
CA PHE A 490 26.07 -6.37 23.39
C PHE A 490 26.69 -5.17 24.14
N GLU A 491 27.91 -4.79 23.79
CA GLU A 491 28.67 -3.74 24.48
C GLU A 491 27.90 -2.41 24.56
N TYR A 492 27.30 -1.99 23.43
CA TYR A 492 26.48 -0.78 23.36
C TYR A 492 25.01 -0.98 23.71
N TYR A 493 24.69 -1.86 24.66
CA TYR A 493 23.30 -2.17 25.02
C TYR A 493 22.61 -1.07 25.84
N PRO A 494 21.39 -0.62 25.47
CA PRO A 494 20.67 -0.92 24.24
C PRO A 494 21.17 -0.05 23.08
N MET A 495 21.46 -0.69 21.94
CA MET A 495 21.85 0.03 20.73
C MET A 495 20.64 0.80 20.20
N GLY A 496 20.88 1.91 19.51
CA GLY A 496 19.79 2.61 18.87
C GLY A 496 20.27 3.57 17.79
N TYR A 497 19.47 3.70 16.74
CA TYR A 497 19.72 4.59 15.62
C TYR A 497 18.50 5.48 15.39
N ARG A 498 18.70 6.57 14.65
CA ARG A 498 17.60 7.43 14.21
C ARG A 498 17.37 7.25 12.72
N ALA A 499 16.12 7.04 12.31
CA ALA A 499 15.73 6.87 10.92
C ALA A 499 14.40 7.58 10.64
N PRO A 500 14.11 7.90 9.37
CA PRO A 500 12.82 8.47 9.00
C PRO A 500 11.70 7.44 9.10
N HIS A 501 10.46 7.90 9.17
CA HIS A 501 9.27 7.05 8.95
C HIS A 501 8.72 7.23 7.51
N VAL A 502 7.75 6.42 7.07
CA VAL A 502 7.20 6.50 5.69
C VAL A 502 6.74 7.93 5.30
N GLY A 503 6.02 8.64 6.16
CA GLY A 503 5.53 10.01 5.87
C GLY A 503 6.62 11.10 5.82
N GLN A 504 7.89 10.75 6.02
CA GLN A 504 9.04 11.66 5.93
C GLN A 504 9.79 11.52 4.60
N GLY A 505 9.52 10.44 3.85
CA GLY A 505 9.88 10.36 2.44
C GLY A 505 9.00 11.28 1.59
N ILE A 506 9.31 11.34 0.31
CA ILE A 506 8.59 12.15 -0.67
C ILE A 506 8.17 11.28 -1.85
N TRP A 507 6.99 11.56 -2.38
CA TRP A 507 6.58 11.09 -3.70
C TRP A 507 6.91 12.18 -4.73
N THR A 508 7.42 11.75 -5.87
CA THR A 508 7.61 12.60 -7.04
C THR A 508 6.28 12.86 -7.74
N ARG A 509 6.24 13.91 -8.56
CA ARG A 509 5.17 14.05 -9.56
C ARG A 509 5.38 12.95 -10.61
N PRO A 510 4.32 12.39 -11.22
CA PRO A 510 4.53 11.36 -12.23
C PRO A 510 5.33 11.93 -13.40
N TYR A 511 6.33 11.18 -13.84
CA TYR A 511 7.19 11.57 -14.95
C TYR A 511 7.54 10.38 -15.82
N PHE A 512 7.79 10.64 -17.11
CA PHE A 512 8.24 9.63 -18.05
C PHE A 512 9.77 9.55 -18.00
N ARG A 513 10.30 8.36 -17.76
CA ARG A 513 11.74 8.11 -17.82
C ARG A 513 12.14 7.79 -19.27
N CYS A 514 12.89 8.70 -19.88
CA CYS A 514 13.37 8.60 -21.27
C CYS A 514 14.86 8.26 -21.33
N ASP A 515 15.33 7.40 -20.42
CA ASP A 515 16.76 7.15 -20.21
C ASP A 515 17.23 5.83 -20.85
N GLY A 516 16.39 5.21 -21.68
CA GLY A 516 16.64 3.93 -22.34
C GLY A 516 16.47 2.71 -21.44
N ARG A 517 16.42 2.90 -20.10
CA ARG A 517 16.36 1.83 -19.09
C ARG A 517 14.92 1.52 -18.74
N VAL A 518 14.24 2.48 -18.14
CA VAL A 518 12.85 2.36 -17.68
C VAL A 518 11.99 3.26 -18.57
N ASN A 519 11.55 2.78 -19.73
CA ASN A 519 10.84 3.61 -20.72
C ASN A 519 9.33 3.64 -20.45
N ARG A 520 8.93 4.04 -19.25
CA ARG A 520 7.53 4.04 -18.77
C ARG A 520 7.25 5.30 -17.93
N TRP A 521 5.97 5.61 -17.77
CA TRP A 521 5.52 6.61 -16.79
C TRP A 521 5.68 6.04 -15.38
N VAL A 522 6.41 6.74 -14.52
CA VAL A 522 6.70 6.27 -13.16
C VAL A 522 6.38 7.32 -12.12
N ILE A 523 6.11 6.84 -10.91
CA ILE A 523 6.12 7.62 -9.68
C ILE A 523 7.20 7.05 -8.78
N THR A 524 8.18 7.87 -8.43
CA THR A 524 9.26 7.53 -7.51
C THR A 524 8.90 7.92 -6.09
N TYR A 525 9.04 7.00 -5.15
CA TYR A 525 9.14 7.30 -3.73
C TYR A 525 10.62 7.37 -3.33
N ALA A 526 11.00 8.42 -2.64
CA ALA A 526 12.37 8.66 -2.20
C ALA A 526 12.42 8.96 -0.70
N VAL A 527 13.39 8.37 0.00
CA VAL A 527 13.57 8.50 1.45
C VAL A 527 15.06 8.64 1.79
N PRO A 528 15.45 9.56 2.70
CA PRO A 528 16.85 9.77 3.03
C PRO A 528 17.34 8.65 3.95
N PHE A 529 18.65 8.38 3.98
CA PHE A 529 19.29 7.65 5.08
C PHE A 529 20.34 8.53 5.76
N ILE A 530 20.43 8.36 7.07
CA ILE A 530 21.12 9.29 7.97
C ILE A 530 22.22 8.53 8.69
N GLY A 531 23.41 9.12 8.73
CA GLY A 531 24.56 8.56 9.45
C GLY A 531 25.17 9.57 10.40
N LEU A 532 26.18 9.11 11.14
CA LEU A 532 26.96 10.02 11.96
C LEU A 532 28.00 10.78 11.12
N ASP A 533 28.36 11.96 11.60
CA ASP A 533 29.55 12.66 11.12
C ASP A 533 30.85 11.90 11.44
N VAL A 534 31.97 12.29 10.85
CA VAL A 534 33.29 11.68 11.08
C VAL A 534 33.66 11.72 12.56
N LEU A 535 33.36 12.83 13.25
CA LEU A 535 33.57 12.99 14.70
C LEU A 535 32.48 12.32 15.57
N ARG A 536 31.46 11.70 14.95
CA ARG A 536 30.35 11.00 15.61
C ARG A 536 29.54 11.82 16.62
N THR A 537 29.55 13.15 16.48
CA THR A 537 28.82 14.07 17.39
C THR A 537 27.42 14.42 16.93
N SER A 538 27.20 14.44 15.61
CA SER A 538 25.95 14.89 15.00
C SER A 538 25.50 13.95 13.88
N LEU A 539 24.20 13.97 13.62
CA LEU A 539 23.59 13.23 12.51
C LEU A 539 23.67 14.08 11.24
N LYS A 540 24.06 13.45 10.14
CA LYS A 540 24.15 14.06 8.82
C LYS A 540 23.43 13.22 7.78
N PHE A 541 22.89 13.89 6.77
CA PHE A 541 22.41 13.27 5.55
C PHE A 541 23.56 12.49 4.87
N LYS A 542 23.31 11.25 4.47
CA LYS A 542 24.31 10.38 3.83
C LYS A 542 23.89 9.87 2.45
N GLY A 543 22.64 10.08 2.06
CA GLY A 543 22.12 9.69 0.75
C GLY A 543 20.62 9.40 0.77
N VAL A 544 20.12 8.80 -0.31
CA VAL A 544 18.71 8.53 -0.57
C VAL A 544 18.52 7.10 -1.07
N ALA A 545 17.46 6.44 -0.61
CA ALA A 545 16.95 5.21 -1.22
C ALA A 545 15.66 5.52 -2.01
N THR A 546 15.48 4.88 -3.15
CA THR A 546 14.32 5.09 -4.02
C THR A 546 13.67 3.79 -4.47
N ILE A 547 12.40 3.91 -4.82
CA ILE A 547 11.66 2.88 -5.54
C ILE A 547 10.75 3.53 -6.58
N ASP A 548 10.74 2.98 -7.79
CA ASP A 548 9.89 3.44 -8.89
C ASP A 548 8.76 2.46 -9.14
N ILE A 549 7.55 3.01 -9.23
CA ILE A 549 6.30 2.30 -9.47
C ILE A 549 5.70 2.83 -10.77
N PRO A 550 5.20 1.99 -11.67
CA PRO A 550 4.53 2.45 -12.88
C PRO A 550 3.27 3.22 -12.53
N LEU A 551 3.05 4.34 -13.21
CA LEU A 551 1.84 5.14 -13.07
C LEU A 551 0.59 4.34 -13.45
N GLN A 552 0.71 3.38 -14.37
CA GLN A 552 -0.38 2.55 -14.85
C GLN A 552 -1.02 1.71 -13.73
N GLU A 553 -0.30 1.35 -12.68
CA GLU A 553 -0.82 0.55 -11.55
C GLU A 553 -1.62 1.40 -10.55
N LEU A 554 -1.71 2.72 -10.73
CA LEU A 554 -2.40 3.62 -9.81
C LEU A 554 -3.91 3.66 -10.11
N ASP A 555 -4.74 3.28 -9.15
CA ASP A 555 -6.19 3.43 -9.24
C ASP A 555 -6.61 4.91 -9.13
N ILE A 556 -7.48 5.35 -10.03
CA ILE A 556 -8.00 6.72 -10.03
C ILE A 556 -9.37 6.85 -9.34
N ASN A 557 -9.64 8.04 -8.79
CA ASN A 557 -10.95 8.36 -8.23
C ASN A 557 -11.64 9.47 -9.03
N GLN A 558 -12.64 9.08 -9.82
CA GLN A 558 -13.39 9.98 -10.69
C GLN A 558 -14.59 10.66 -10.02
N CYS A 559 -14.94 10.23 -8.81
CA CYS A 559 -16.12 10.71 -8.10
C CYS A 559 -15.96 12.16 -7.62
N ALA A 560 -17.08 12.76 -7.23
CA ALA A 560 -17.09 14.13 -6.79
C ALA A 560 -16.38 14.31 -5.43
N GLN A 561 -15.48 15.29 -5.35
CA GLN A 561 -14.71 15.58 -4.14
C GLN A 561 -14.67 17.09 -3.83
N PRO A 562 -14.43 17.48 -2.56
CA PRO A 562 -14.26 18.88 -2.18
C PRO A 562 -13.15 19.57 -2.99
N PHE A 563 -13.27 20.89 -3.18
CA PHE A 563 -12.27 21.68 -3.89
C PHE A 563 -10.87 21.57 -3.26
N SER A 564 -10.78 21.41 -1.94
CA SER A 564 -9.52 21.29 -1.19
C SER A 564 -8.71 20.03 -1.52
N VAL A 565 -9.34 18.99 -2.06
CA VAL A 565 -8.66 17.73 -2.39
C VAL A 565 -8.01 17.87 -3.78
N GLN A 566 -6.70 17.74 -3.85
CA GLN A 566 -5.94 17.78 -5.11
C GLN A 566 -6.01 16.43 -5.80
N ASN A 567 -6.94 16.29 -6.74
CA ASN A 567 -7.13 15.08 -7.55
C ASN A 567 -7.48 15.53 -8.97
N ALA A 568 -6.67 15.13 -9.95
CA ALA A 568 -6.85 15.50 -11.36
C ALA A 568 -8.14 14.91 -11.95
N PHE A 569 -8.60 13.78 -11.42
CA PHE A 569 -9.70 13.00 -11.96
C PHE A 569 -11.04 13.28 -11.27
N LYS A 570 -11.08 14.09 -10.20
CA LYS A 570 -12.33 14.36 -9.47
C LYS A 570 -13.38 15.06 -10.36
N ASN A 571 -14.65 14.79 -10.07
CA ASN A 571 -15.80 15.35 -10.81
C ASN A 571 -15.86 14.98 -12.30
N THR A 572 -15.23 13.86 -12.70
CA THR A 572 -15.26 13.37 -14.10
C THR A 572 -16.26 12.24 -14.31
N ALA A 573 -16.69 11.57 -13.23
CA ALA A 573 -17.66 10.48 -13.31
C ALA A 573 -19.02 10.96 -13.87
N ARG A 574 -19.52 10.27 -14.90
CA ARG A 574 -20.76 10.61 -15.62
C ARG A 574 -22.04 10.03 -15.00
N CYS A 575 -22.06 9.83 -13.67
CA CYS A 575 -23.28 9.37 -12.99
C CYS A 575 -24.41 10.39 -13.11
N ASP A 576 -25.67 9.93 -13.09
CA ASP A 576 -26.81 10.81 -12.92
C ASP A 576 -26.95 11.25 -11.45
N TYR A 577 -26.27 12.32 -11.05
CA TYR A 577 -26.25 12.82 -9.68
C TYR A 577 -27.62 13.27 -9.12
N LYS A 578 -28.71 13.23 -9.90
CA LYS A 578 -30.07 13.38 -9.36
C LYS A 578 -30.53 12.09 -8.68
N THR A 579 -30.33 10.96 -9.35
CA THR A 579 -30.88 9.64 -8.97
C THR A 579 -29.81 8.70 -8.39
N GLN A 580 -28.53 9.00 -8.60
CA GLN A 580 -27.38 8.15 -8.29
C GLN A 580 -26.31 8.82 -7.40
N GLN A 581 -25.45 8.00 -6.82
CA GLN A 581 -24.28 8.34 -6.04
C GLN A 581 -23.06 7.58 -6.55
N CYS A 582 -21.98 8.31 -6.84
CA CYS A 582 -20.72 7.75 -7.31
C CYS A 582 -19.91 7.13 -6.15
N ALA A 583 -19.31 5.96 -6.41
CA ALA A 583 -18.26 5.38 -5.57
C ALA A 583 -17.13 4.82 -6.46
N PRO A 584 -15.84 5.04 -6.12
CA PRO A 584 -14.72 4.49 -6.88
C PRO A 584 -14.66 2.96 -6.74
N ILE A 585 -14.09 2.28 -7.75
CA ILE A 585 -13.82 0.84 -7.73
C ILE A 585 -12.29 0.65 -7.79
N PRO A 586 -11.66 0.04 -6.78
CA PRO A 586 -10.23 -0.28 -6.81
C PRO A 586 -9.93 -1.47 -7.73
N GLY A 587 -8.68 -1.62 -8.18
CA GLY A 587 -8.20 -2.75 -9.00
C GLY A 587 -8.37 -2.57 -10.51
N TYR A 588 -8.78 -1.39 -10.95
CA TYR A 588 -8.94 -1.07 -12.38
C TYR A 588 -7.77 -0.23 -12.93
N ASN A 589 -6.74 -0.01 -12.11
CA ASN A 589 -5.51 0.65 -12.52
C ASN A 589 -5.80 2.08 -13.05
N LEU A 590 -4.88 2.65 -13.81
CA LEU A 590 -5.03 3.97 -14.42
C LEU A 590 -5.97 3.93 -15.64
N ASP A 591 -7.25 3.66 -15.39
CA ASP A 591 -8.26 3.58 -16.44
C ASP A 591 -9.52 4.41 -16.13
N ILE A 592 -10.14 4.91 -17.19
CA ILE A 592 -11.37 5.71 -17.15
C ILE A 592 -12.56 4.76 -16.98
N GLY A 593 -13.51 5.14 -16.13
CA GLY A 593 -14.69 4.32 -15.85
C GLY A 593 -14.54 3.42 -14.62
N SER A 594 -13.46 3.61 -13.85
CA SER A 594 -13.14 2.93 -12.58
C SER A 594 -14.01 3.42 -11.40
N TYR A 595 -15.31 3.56 -11.64
CA TYR A 595 -16.30 3.97 -10.65
C TYR A 595 -17.61 3.22 -10.88
N ARG A 596 -18.46 3.20 -9.86
CA ARG A 596 -19.84 2.73 -9.94
C ARG A 596 -20.81 3.83 -9.55
N CYS A 597 -21.95 3.87 -10.20
CA CYS A 597 -23.06 4.72 -9.84
C CYS A 597 -24.12 3.89 -9.11
N ASN A 598 -24.13 4.01 -7.79
CA ASN A 598 -25.12 3.37 -6.94
C ASN A 598 -26.41 4.19 -6.93
N CYS A 599 -27.57 3.55 -6.87
CA CYS A 599 -28.84 4.26 -6.73
C CYS A 599 -28.90 5.00 -5.38
N ARG A 600 -29.46 6.22 -5.37
CA ARG A 600 -29.74 6.93 -4.12
C ARG A 600 -30.93 6.33 -3.41
N GLN A 601 -31.06 6.62 -2.12
CA GLN A 601 -32.25 6.27 -1.36
C GLN A 601 -33.51 6.83 -2.05
N GLY A 602 -34.54 5.97 -2.20
CA GLY A 602 -35.77 6.30 -2.92
C GLY A 602 -35.68 6.09 -4.43
N TYR A 603 -34.55 5.60 -4.96
CA TYR A 603 -34.38 5.22 -6.35
C TYR A 603 -33.91 3.75 -6.46
N GLU A 604 -34.35 3.07 -7.50
CA GLU A 604 -34.05 1.67 -7.79
C GLU A 604 -33.36 1.52 -9.14
N TYR A 605 -32.56 0.47 -9.25
CA TYR A 605 -31.88 0.10 -10.45
C TYR A 605 -32.87 -0.59 -11.42
N PRO A 606 -33.05 -0.09 -12.65
CA PRO A 606 -34.12 -0.54 -13.55
C PRO A 606 -33.92 -1.93 -14.14
N PHE A 607 -32.66 -2.39 -14.27
CA PHE A 607 -32.37 -3.61 -15.01
C PHE A 607 -32.39 -4.82 -14.06
N LYS A 608 -32.98 -5.92 -14.55
CA LYS A 608 -33.05 -7.19 -13.82
C LYS A 608 -31.81 -8.05 -14.16
N ASP A 609 -30.62 -7.49 -13.91
CA ASP A 609 -29.31 -8.05 -14.29
C ASP A 609 -28.40 -8.36 -13.08
N GLY A 610 -28.96 -8.43 -11.88
CA GLY A 610 -28.30 -8.88 -10.66
C GLY A 610 -27.38 -7.85 -10.05
N ARG A 611 -27.20 -6.72 -10.74
CA ARG A 611 -26.46 -5.58 -10.26
C ARG A 611 -27.44 -4.60 -9.61
N ASN A 612 -26.90 -3.75 -8.75
CA ASN A 612 -27.64 -2.64 -8.13
C ASN A 612 -26.96 -1.29 -8.38
N PHE A 613 -26.00 -1.27 -9.31
CA PHE A 613 -25.22 -0.12 -9.68
C PHE A 613 -24.86 -0.18 -11.17
N PHE A 614 -24.66 0.99 -11.76
CA PHE A 614 -24.12 1.11 -13.11
C PHE A 614 -22.60 1.12 -13.06
N HIS A 615 -21.96 0.30 -13.89
CA HIS A 615 -20.51 0.33 -14.02
C HIS A 615 -20.07 1.55 -14.83
N GLY A 616 -19.03 2.25 -14.37
CA GLY A 616 -18.54 3.48 -14.99
C GLY A 616 -18.03 3.23 -16.40
N SER A 617 -17.29 2.14 -16.63
CA SER A 617 -16.83 1.76 -17.97
C SER A 617 -17.98 1.60 -18.99
N LEU A 618 -19.14 1.07 -18.58
CA LEU A 618 -20.32 0.98 -19.43
C LEU A 618 -20.88 2.38 -19.76
N ILE A 619 -20.96 3.26 -18.76
CA ILE A 619 -21.44 4.64 -18.95
C ILE A 619 -20.52 5.40 -19.91
N GLU A 620 -19.21 5.29 -19.72
CA GLU A 620 -18.22 5.95 -20.57
C GLU A 620 -18.27 5.40 -22.01
N LEU A 621 -18.39 4.08 -22.19
CA LEU A 621 -18.54 3.44 -23.49
C LEU A 621 -19.81 3.90 -24.21
N GLU A 622 -20.96 3.88 -23.54
CA GLU A 622 -22.23 4.35 -24.11
C GLU A 622 -22.14 5.84 -24.43
N TYR A 623 -21.46 6.64 -23.61
CA TYR A 623 -21.24 8.05 -23.89
C TYR A 623 -20.35 8.26 -25.12
N GLN A 624 -19.30 7.46 -25.28
CA GLN A 624 -18.46 7.48 -26.47
C GLN A 624 -19.27 7.14 -27.73
N LYS A 625 -20.18 6.15 -27.67
CA LYS A 625 -21.11 5.86 -28.78
C LYS A 625 -21.99 7.06 -29.11
N LYS A 626 -22.55 7.72 -28.09
CA LYS A 626 -23.34 8.95 -28.25
C LYS A 626 -22.55 10.05 -28.97
N MET A 627 -21.29 10.25 -28.60
CA MET A 627 -20.40 11.23 -29.23
C MET A 627 -20.04 10.86 -30.68
N GLN A 628 -19.98 9.58 -31.02
CA GLN A 628 -19.76 9.07 -32.38
C GLN A 628 -21.04 9.08 -33.25
N GLY A 629 -22.18 9.56 -32.74
CA GLY A 629 -23.46 9.54 -33.45
C GLY A 629 -24.06 8.13 -33.61
N LYS A 630 -23.55 7.14 -32.87
CA LYS A 630 -24.10 5.78 -32.84
C LYS A 630 -25.24 5.71 -31.82
N PHE A 631 -26.14 4.74 -32.01
CA PHE A 631 -27.17 4.45 -31.02
C PHE A 631 -26.53 4.15 -29.65
N SER A 632 -27.03 4.81 -28.61
CA SER A 632 -26.47 4.73 -27.26
C SER A 632 -27.56 4.67 -26.20
N PHE A 633 -27.32 3.90 -25.15
CA PHE A 633 -28.23 3.73 -24.01
C PHE A 633 -27.98 4.70 -22.85
N VAL A 634 -27.06 5.68 -22.97
CA VAL A 634 -26.68 6.60 -21.86
C VAL A 634 -27.86 7.21 -21.13
N GLU A 635 -28.90 7.62 -21.86
CA GLU A 635 -30.06 8.30 -21.26
C GLU A 635 -30.92 7.37 -20.40
N GLN A 636 -30.85 6.07 -20.66
CA GLN A 636 -31.53 5.00 -19.92
C GLN A 636 -30.71 4.50 -18.71
N LEU A 637 -29.42 4.84 -18.62
CA LEU A 637 -28.54 4.47 -17.49
C LEU A 637 -28.79 5.36 -16.25
N LYS A 638 -30.05 5.45 -15.83
CA LYS A 638 -30.54 6.24 -14.69
C LYS A 638 -31.31 5.37 -13.72
N SER A 639 -31.34 5.77 -12.44
CA SER A 639 -32.14 5.06 -11.44
C SER A 639 -33.56 5.63 -11.43
N PHE A 640 -34.56 4.77 -11.26
CA PHE A 640 -35.98 5.17 -11.27
C PHE A 640 -36.48 5.40 -9.85
N PRO A 641 -37.38 6.36 -9.61
CA PRO A 641 -37.96 6.55 -8.29
C PRO A 641 -38.73 5.29 -7.87
N VAL A 642 -38.52 4.84 -6.64
CA VAL A 642 -39.33 3.78 -6.03
C VAL A 642 -40.73 4.35 -5.86
N ALA A 643 -41.68 3.82 -6.63
CA ALA A 643 -43.07 4.24 -6.52
C ALA A 643 -43.59 3.88 -5.12
N LEU A 644 -43.90 4.89 -4.32
CA LEU A 644 -44.64 4.75 -3.06
C LEU A 644 -46.14 4.44 -3.29
N ASP A 645 -46.57 4.32 -4.55
CA ASP A 645 -47.97 4.15 -4.92
C ASP A 645 -48.09 3.40 -6.25
N VAL A 646 -48.55 2.15 -6.18
CA VAL A 646 -48.73 1.24 -7.33
C VAL A 646 -49.79 1.75 -8.31
N SER A 647 -50.59 2.74 -7.92
CA SER A 647 -51.67 3.31 -8.75
C SER A 647 -51.19 4.22 -9.91
N LYS A 648 -49.92 4.66 -9.93
CA LYS A 648 -49.41 5.58 -10.97
C LYS A 648 -48.47 4.97 -12.02
N CYS A 649 -48.14 3.67 -11.91
CA CYS A 649 -47.19 3.04 -12.83
C CYS A 649 -47.76 2.68 -14.22
N ILE A 650 -49.08 2.74 -14.42
CA ILE A 650 -49.71 2.34 -15.70
C ILE A 650 -49.46 3.38 -16.82
N ASN A 651 -49.14 4.64 -16.50
CA ASN A 651 -49.02 5.70 -17.51
C ASN A 651 -47.61 5.95 -18.08
N TYR A 652 -46.58 5.22 -17.65
CA TYR A 652 -45.20 5.47 -18.10
C TYR A 652 -44.65 4.44 -19.10
N PHE A 653 -45.38 3.36 -19.39
CA PHE A 653 -44.90 2.27 -20.27
C PHE A 653 -45.47 2.28 -21.69
N PHE A 654 -46.40 3.18 -22.03
CA PHE A 654 -46.91 3.33 -23.39
C PHE A 654 -46.94 4.82 -23.78
N PRO A 655 -46.13 5.29 -24.75
CA PRO A 655 -46.51 6.48 -25.49
C PRO A 655 -47.80 6.15 -26.24
N ALA A 656 -48.83 6.95 -26.01
CA ALA A 656 -50.10 6.84 -26.69
C ALA A 656 -49.88 6.79 -28.21
N LEU A 657 -50.26 5.67 -28.83
CA LEU A 657 -50.60 5.64 -30.25
C LEU A 657 -51.85 6.54 -30.40
N SER A 658 -51.69 7.66 -31.10
CA SER A 658 -52.81 8.48 -31.55
C SER A 658 -53.64 7.70 -32.57
N PRO A 659 -54.97 7.67 -32.46
CA PRO A 659 -55.83 7.20 -33.53
C PRO A 659 -55.99 8.32 -34.56
N ASP A 660 -55.51 8.09 -35.78
CA ASP A 660 -56.04 8.63 -37.04
C ASP A 660 -55.68 7.66 -38.18
#